data_AF-A0A940SQZ3-F1
#
_entry.id   AF-A0A940SQZ3-F1
#
_cell.length_a   1.000
_cell.length_b   1.000
_cell.length_c   1.000
_cell.angle_alpha   90.00
_cell.angle_beta   90.00
_cell.angle_gamma   90.00
#
_symmetry.space_group_name_H-M   'P 1'
#
loop_
_entity.id
_entity.type
_entity.pdbx_description
1 polymer ?
#
loop_
_entity_poly.entity_id
_entity_poly.type
_entity_poly.pdbx_seq_one_letter_code
_entity_poly.pdbx_strand_id
1 'polypeptide(L)'
;SKTVAVMGIHRTGNASEAITDMAVMNMGLTEEQAQKLGLEASVGYSFKDYEELVKEKKIEIDEFINSFLPAIREYRENYKNGKGEAHQRAVLAHDMLNLYYDGEVDGRFARHDSGQKLGDLLLGDLMQEKNMSDSDYEAMNANDRVKYGDLQQIILEGSVFTVTSMEQLIGLSTDTDEGGWLARLSDLSGVDLANHIEYVLPEKAGQNLSRSAAQNELDLRFGDYAKKLSSGYYAVSSDLMFVQTYLEENELLQGDNEKDEDYYFRVMEHFGTVIEEADAEGEELTTATREGAEAYTLFPVYVETKQTDYEGEWGDTLYDFFLPEDGENYSSYSNFIPFAASLSDGQRASISFLTLTDLIKFGCDAEGAVSAVREKIADQVNTQQEVDVYTGVNRAIFRDGMVALTNRAMMEAAQRNPFDDHTESTDFFSWNNSISLTCMIGGTILMVAGIVAAKLSKVTVEVVTKTDKVWVIDPVKMATSQSESPWVEVTIKETATRTAYSGGLYAGCVVAAIGAALAIYGAVTTGIELSKKRKVYQERNFTMIPYYIVDEADIVSYTTDANGVEKKNIEFDQYVYYEAVKCNRQDYSRVEDPQNGVNHYNEWGCGDLADLNCDTGKQWLALYTVKSPKKGDPILADSLKLQTGSNKLPINCNGGLHLFTYDSYVDIADEAYCYEPGKKLYFFWKSSGASETSSVFSTGIAALAGVAGLVVGALGTATIMMSKKKKETDTTATTA
;
A
#
# COMPACT_ATOMS: atom_id res chain seq x y z
N SER A 1 6.49 39.26 2.98
CA SER A 1 5.50 38.21 3.25
C SER A 1 6.09 37.20 4.22
N LYS A 2 5.28 36.62 5.11
CA LYS A 2 5.66 35.43 5.89
C LYS A 2 4.98 34.26 5.19
N THR A 3 5.75 33.40 4.53
CA THR A 3 5.24 32.10 4.04
C THR A 3 5.00 31.22 5.27
N VAL A 4 3.77 30.73 5.44
CA VAL A 4 3.38 29.87 6.56
C VAL A 4 2.97 28.53 5.97
N ALA A 5 3.69 27.47 6.35
CA ALA A 5 3.29 26.10 6.09
C ALA A 5 2.91 25.46 7.43
N VAL A 6 1.74 24.82 7.50
CA VAL A 6 1.26 24.12 8.70
C VAL A 6 1.36 22.63 8.42
N MET A 7 2.13 21.92 9.23
CA MET A 7 2.22 20.46 9.18
C MET A 7 1.80 19.90 10.53
N GLY A 8 0.87 18.95 10.52
CA GLY A 8 0.54 18.14 11.69
C GLY A 8 1.60 17.08 11.88
N ILE A 9 2.05 16.87 13.12
CA ILE A 9 3.00 15.79 13.44
C ILE A 9 2.33 14.92 14.48
N HIS A 10 2.13 13.64 14.15
CA HIS A 10 1.75 12.62 15.11
C HIS A 10 3.01 12.11 15.83
N ARG A 11 3.00 12.11 17.16
CA ARG A 11 4.09 11.56 17.98
C ARG A 11 3.64 10.22 18.53
N THR A 12 4.44 9.18 18.33
CA THR A 12 4.21 7.84 18.89
C THR A 12 5.47 7.35 19.59
N GLY A 13 5.30 6.52 20.62
CA GLY A 13 6.38 5.75 21.24
C GLY A 13 6.56 4.37 20.63
N ASN A 14 5.66 3.96 19.73
CA ASN A 14 5.69 2.68 19.05
C ASN A 14 6.44 2.83 17.71
N ALA A 15 7.55 2.11 17.56
CA ALA A 15 8.36 2.16 16.34
C ALA A 15 7.58 1.73 15.09
N SER A 16 6.63 0.79 15.22
CA SER A 16 5.82 0.32 14.07
C SER A 16 4.81 1.34 13.58
N GLU A 17 4.50 2.36 14.39
CA GLU A 17 3.61 3.45 14.03
C GLU A 17 4.35 4.67 13.50
N ALA A 18 5.69 4.67 13.61
CA ALA A 18 6.50 5.81 13.23
C ALA A 18 6.66 5.89 11.70
N ILE A 19 6.60 7.11 11.18
CA ILE A 19 6.86 7.38 9.77
C ILE A 19 8.38 7.35 9.53
N THR A 20 8.78 6.85 8.36
CA THR A 20 10.18 6.70 7.97
C THR A 20 10.55 7.59 6.78
N ASP A 21 9.54 8.06 6.03
CA ASP A 21 9.72 9.02 4.94
C ASP A 21 8.49 9.95 4.78
N MET A 22 8.70 11.09 4.12
CA MET A 22 7.68 12.09 3.81
C MET A 22 7.84 12.60 2.37
N ALA A 23 6.75 12.55 1.61
CA ALA A 23 6.68 13.02 0.24
C ALA A 23 5.50 13.98 0.03
N VAL A 24 5.63 14.89 -0.93
CA VAL A 24 4.54 15.75 -1.39
C VAL A 24 4.17 15.37 -2.80
N MET A 25 2.87 15.40 -3.09
CA MET A 25 2.37 15.27 -4.45
C MET A 25 1.70 16.55 -4.91
N ASN A 26 2.04 16.98 -6.13
CA ASN A 26 1.25 17.96 -6.86
C ASN A 26 0.09 17.24 -7.55
N MET A 27 -1.14 17.51 -7.11
CA MET A 27 -2.33 16.85 -7.62
C MET A 27 -2.78 17.38 -9.00
N GLY A 28 -2.07 18.37 -9.56
CA GLY A 28 -2.29 18.88 -10.91
C GLY A 28 -3.50 19.80 -11.06
N LEU A 29 -4.06 19.83 -12.28
CA LEU A 29 -5.23 20.62 -12.67
C LEU A 29 -6.53 19.87 -12.32
N THR A 30 -7.63 20.61 -12.12
CA THR A 30 -8.98 20.02 -12.05
C THR A 30 -9.35 19.36 -13.38
N GLU A 31 -10.26 18.39 -13.34
CA GLU A 31 -10.79 17.70 -14.53
C GLU A 31 -11.25 18.66 -15.64
N GLU A 32 -11.96 19.74 -15.26
CA GLU A 32 -12.44 20.74 -16.20
C GLU A 32 -11.29 21.55 -16.84
N GLN A 33 -10.24 21.85 -16.07
CA GLN A 33 -9.05 22.55 -16.56
C GLN A 33 -8.24 21.65 -17.49
N ALA A 34 -8.09 20.37 -17.15
CA ALA A 34 -7.47 19.39 -18.03
C ALA A 34 -8.28 19.25 -19.33
N GLN A 35 -9.60 19.07 -19.24
CA GLN A 35 -10.48 18.90 -20.39
C GLN A 35 -10.52 20.13 -21.31
N LYS A 36 -10.54 21.36 -20.77
CA LYS A 36 -10.42 22.61 -21.53
C LYS A 36 -9.11 22.72 -22.31
N LEU A 37 -8.07 22.02 -21.84
CA LEU A 37 -6.74 21.99 -22.44
C LEU A 37 -6.49 20.73 -23.27
N GLY A 38 -7.48 19.84 -23.41
CA GLY A 38 -7.31 18.55 -24.10
C GLY A 38 -6.40 17.56 -23.39
N LEU A 39 -6.26 17.69 -22.07
CA LEU A 39 -5.50 16.82 -21.18
C LEU A 39 -6.45 15.92 -20.36
N GLU A 40 -5.97 14.79 -19.88
CA GLU A 40 -6.73 13.90 -18.98
C GLU A 40 -6.83 14.47 -17.56
N ALA A 41 -7.93 14.17 -16.87
CA ALA A 41 -8.42 14.82 -15.64
C ALA A 41 -7.49 14.75 -14.42
N SER A 42 -6.61 13.76 -14.37
CA SER A 42 -5.65 13.53 -13.28
C SER A 42 -4.25 13.38 -13.87
N VAL A 43 -3.56 14.51 -14.04
CA VAL A 43 -2.26 14.50 -14.73
C VAL A 43 -1.16 13.86 -13.87
N GLY A 44 -1.29 13.89 -12.54
CA GLY A 44 -0.25 13.42 -11.61
C GLY A 44 -0.37 11.95 -11.17
N TYR A 45 -1.56 11.35 -11.23
CA TYR A 45 -1.80 9.97 -10.77
C TYR A 45 -2.98 9.33 -11.51
N SER A 46 -3.09 8.01 -11.41
CA SER A 46 -4.19 7.23 -11.97
C SER A 46 -4.66 6.14 -11.00
N PHE A 47 -5.93 6.19 -10.58
CA PHE A 47 -6.61 5.07 -9.91
C PHE A 47 -6.76 3.89 -10.88
N LYS A 48 -7.17 4.19 -12.12
CA LYS A 48 -7.42 3.20 -13.16
C LYS A 48 -6.18 2.37 -13.49
N ASP A 49 -5.01 3.00 -13.56
CA ASP A 49 -3.78 2.28 -13.88
C ASP A 49 -3.40 1.35 -12.73
N TYR A 50 -3.60 1.77 -11.48
CA TYR A 50 -3.43 0.90 -10.32
C TYR A 50 -4.44 -0.26 -10.30
N GLU A 51 -5.71 0.01 -10.59
CA GLU A 51 -6.77 -1.00 -10.68
C GLU A 51 -6.46 -2.03 -11.77
N GLU A 52 -5.90 -1.61 -12.92
CA GLU A 52 -5.46 -2.54 -13.96
C GLU A 52 -4.26 -3.38 -13.51
N LEU A 53 -3.32 -2.84 -12.72
CA LEU A 53 -2.23 -3.63 -12.11
C LEU A 53 -2.78 -4.71 -11.17
N VAL A 54 -3.74 -4.37 -10.32
CA VAL A 54 -4.39 -5.35 -9.43
C VAL A 54 -5.10 -6.42 -10.25
N LYS A 55 -5.76 -6.05 -11.36
CA LYS A 55 -6.43 -6.98 -12.26
C LYS A 55 -5.46 -7.90 -13.01
N GLU A 56 -4.32 -7.39 -13.49
CA GLU A 56 -3.25 -8.21 -14.06
C GLU A 56 -2.73 -9.24 -13.04
N LYS A 57 -2.55 -8.82 -11.78
CA LYS A 57 -2.14 -9.74 -10.70
C LYS A 57 -3.20 -10.81 -10.42
N LYS A 58 -4.49 -10.46 -10.43
CA LYS A 58 -5.58 -11.42 -10.29
C LYS A 58 -5.55 -12.51 -11.37
N ILE A 59 -5.24 -12.15 -12.62
CA ILE A 59 -5.09 -13.12 -13.72
C ILE A 59 -3.92 -14.08 -13.45
N GLU A 60 -2.78 -13.57 -12.98
CA GLU A 60 -1.64 -14.43 -12.59
C GLU A 60 -2.01 -15.37 -11.44
N ILE A 61 -2.75 -14.87 -10.45
CA ILE A 61 -3.26 -15.68 -9.33
C ILE A 61 -4.25 -16.74 -9.83
N ASP A 62 -5.10 -16.44 -10.81
CA ASP A 62 -6.01 -17.44 -11.39
C ASP A 62 -5.25 -18.56 -12.10
N GLU A 63 -4.18 -18.24 -12.83
CA GLU A 63 -3.29 -19.25 -13.43
C GLU A 63 -2.67 -20.13 -12.34
N PHE A 64 -2.19 -19.53 -11.25
CA PHE A 64 -1.69 -20.26 -10.09
C PHE A 64 -2.77 -21.16 -9.46
N ILE A 65 -3.96 -20.63 -9.17
CA ILE A 65 -5.07 -21.38 -8.58
C ILE A 65 -5.45 -22.57 -9.45
N ASN A 66 -5.50 -22.39 -10.77
CA ASN A 66 -5.77 -23.49 -11.69
C ASN A 66 -4.74 -24.63 -11.59
N SER A 67 -3.47 -24.29 -11.33
CA SER A 67 -2.42 -25.28 -11.04
C SER A 67 -2.53 -25.88 -9.63
N PHE A 68 -3.09 -25.14 -8.67
CA PHE A 68 -3.21 -25.54 -7.26
C PHE A 68 -4.46 -26.41 -6.97
N LEU A 69 -5.55 -26.21 -7.72
CA LEU A 69 -6.82 -26.93 -7.52
C LEU A 69 -6.71 -28.47 -7.50
N PRO A 70 -5.88 -29.13 -8.34
CA PRO A 70 -5.69 -30.58 -8.23
C PRO A 70 -5.16 -31.01 -6.85
N ALA A 71 -4.25 -30.24 -6.24
CA ALA A 71 -3.75 -30.51 -4.90
C ALA A 71 -4.86 -30.38 -3.84
N ILE A 72 -5.70 -29.34 -3.94
CA ILE A 72 -6.86 -29.16 -3.06
C ILE A 72 -7.87 -30.31 -3.21
N ARG A 73 -8.10 -30.81 -4.44
CA ARG A 73 -9.01 -31.94 -4.67
C ARG A 73 -8.48 -33.22 -4.04
N GLU A 74 -7.19 -33.50 -4.20
CA GLU A 74 -6.56 -34.67 -3.59
C GLU A 74 -6.57 -34.58 -2.06
N TYR A 75 -6.27 -33.40 -1.49
CA TYR A 75 -6.46 -33.11 -0.07
C TYR A 75 -7.87 -33.47 0.41
N ARG A 76 -8.92 -33.03 -0.31
CA ARG A 76 -10.32 -33.34 0.03
C ARG A 76 -10.62 -34.83 -0.03
N GLU A 77 -10.08 -35.53 -1.03
CA GLU A 77 -10.25 -36.97 -1.20
C GLU A 77 -9.59 -37.71 -0.04
N ASN A 78 -8.33 -37.39 0.26
CA ASN A 78 -7.58 -37.95 1.38
C ASN A 78 -8.28 -37.68 2.72
N TYR A 79 -8.78 -36.46 2.95
CA TYR A 79 -9.56 -36.15 4.14
C TYR A 79 -10.84 -37.00 4.25
N LYS A 80 -11.53 -37.28 3.13
CA LYS A 80 -12.77 -38.07 3.12
C LYS A 80 -12.57 -39.59 3.20
N ASN A 81 -11.42 -40.10 2.77
CA ASN A 81 -11.13 -41.55 2.70
C ASN A 81 -11.16 -42.23 4.09
N GLY A 82 -10.97 -41.48 5.17
CA GLY A 82 -11.26 -41.90 6.56
C GLY A 82 -10.28 -42.91 7.17
N LYS A 83 -9.26 -43.35 6.42
CA LYS A 83 -8.24 -44.34 6.80
C LYS A 83 -6.98 -44.13 5.96
N GLY A 84 -5.85 -44.69 6.41
CA GLY A 84 -4.57 -44.62 5.69
C GLY A 84 -3.71 -43.43 6.12
N GLU A 85 -2.46 -43.44 5.67
CA GLU A 85 -1.50 -42.37 5.98
C GLU A 85 -1.86 -41.06 5.28
N ALA A 86 -2.36 -41.13 4.05
CA ALA A 86 -2.77 -39.95 3.30
C ALA A 86 -3.93 -39.23 4.03
N HIS A 87 -4.88 -40.00 4.58
CA HIS A 87 -5.93 -39.46 5.42
C HIS A 87 -5.41 -38.80 6.70
N GLN A 88 -4.45 -39.42 7.38
CA GLN A 88 -3.85 -38.84 8.61
C GLN A 88 -3.15 -37.52 8.30
N ARG A 89 -2.38 -37.44 7.21
CA ARG A 89 -1.75 -36.19 6.74
C ARG A 89 -2.79 -35.12 6.43
N ALA A 90 -3.87 -35.48 5.72
CA ALA A 90 -4.94 -34.54 5.38
C ALA A 90 -5.71 -34.04 6.61
N VAL A 91 -6.00 -34.89 7.61
CA VAL A 91 -6.63 -34.46 8.87
C VAL A 91 -5.72 -33.49 9.63
N LEU A 92 -4.43 -33.76 9.66
CA LEU A 92 -3.49 -32.91 10.36
C LEU A 92 -3.31 -31.55 9.65
N ALA A 93 -3.19 -31.57 8.32
CA ALA A 93 -3.17 -30.36 7.51
C ALA A 93 -4.45 -29.53 7.72
N HIS A 94 -5.62 -30.17 7.71
CA HIS A 94 -6.90 -29.55 8.00
C HIS A 94 -6.92 -28.85 9.37
N ASP A 95 -6.51 -29.55 10.42
CA ASP A 95 -6.52 -29.01 11.79
C ASP A 95 -5.59 -27.80 11.94
N MET A 96 -4.47 -27.81 11.22
CA MET A 96 -3.52 -26.70 11.19
C MET A 96 -3.99 -25.53 10.32
N LEU A 97 -4.59 -25.81 9.17
CA LEU A 97 -5.26 -24.78 8.35
C LEU A 97 -6.38 -24.12 9.15
N ASN A 98 -7.08 -24.86 10.02
CA ASN A 98 -8.13 -24.35 10.89
C ASN A 98 -7.64 -23.50 12.08
N LEU A 99 -6.33 -23.26 12.19
CA LEU A 99 -5.77 -22.17 13.00
C LEU A 99 -5.94 -20.81 12.32
N TYR A 100 -6.26 -20.79 11.02
CA TYR A 100 -6.57 -19.60 10.24
C TYR A 100 -8.04 -19.51 9.86
N TYR A 101 -8.56 -18.30 9.68
CA TYR A 101 -9.88 -18.04 9.10
C TYR A 101 -9.84 -16.92 8.06
N ASP A 102 -10.74 -16.96 7.07
CA ASP A 102 -10.74 -16.08 5.90
C ASP A 102 -11.35 -14.68 6.13
N GLY A 103 -11.02 -14.07 7.27
CA GLY A 103 -11.47 -12.72 7.63
C GLY A 103 -12.88 -12.67 8.26
N GLU A 104 -13.23 -11.51 8.80
CA GLU A 104 -14.54 -11.29 9.41
C GLU A 104 -15.57 -10.88 8.34
N VAL A 105 -16.74 -11.52 8.31
CA VAL A 105 -17.83 -11.23 7.35
C VAL A 105 -18.24 -9.76 7.32
N ASP A 106 -18.22 -9.09 8.48
CA ASP A 106 -18.60 -7.68 8.64
C ASP A 106 -17.37 -6.75 8.77
N GLY A 107 -16.18 -7.24 8.40
CA GLY A 107 -14.94 -6.47 8.45
C GLY A 107 -15.00 -5.22 7.57
N ARG A 108 -14.32 -4.14 7.99
CA ARG A 108 -14.29 -2.86 7.24
C ARG A 108 -13.89 -3.01 5.78
N PHE A 109 -13.04 -3.99 5.49
CA PHE A 109 -12.55 -4.29 4.16
C PHE A 109 -13.06 -5.65 3.65
N ALA A 110 -14.02 -6.28 4.32
CA ALA A 110 -14.58 -7.55 3.90
C ALA A 110 -15.25 -7.39 2.53
N ARG A 111 -14.90 -8.28 1.59
CA ARG A 111 -15.55 -8.34 0.28
C ARG A 111 -16.16 -9.72 0.07
N HIS A 112 -15.33 -10.75 0.08
CA HIS A 112 -15.74 -12.16 -0.02
C HIS A 112 -15.35 -12.99 1.22
N ASP A 113 -15.15 -12.34 2.35
CA ASP A 113 -14.80 -12.99 3.63
C ASP A 113 -15.98 -13.84 4.11
N SER A 114 -15.77 -15.15 4.26
CA SER A 114 -16.81 -16.07 4.70
C SER A 114 -16.85 -16.25 6.22
N GLY A 115 -15.79 -15.88 6.94
CA GLY A 115 -15.61 -16.19 8.36
C GLY A 115 -15.33 -17.67 8.62
N GLN A 116 -15.06 -18.46 7.58
CA GLN A 116 -14.78 -19.87 7.71
C GLN A 116 -13.31 -20.08 8.07
N LYS A 117 -13.07 -21.16 8.80
CA LYS A 117 -11.72 -21.66 9.02
C LYS A 117 -11.16 -22.19 7.70
N LEU A 118 -9.88 -21.99 7.46
CA LEU A 118 -9.29 -22.24 6.15
C LEU A 118 -9.35 -23.74 5.76
N GLY A 119 -9.18 -24.65 6.72
CA GLY A 119 -9.32 -26.10 6.48
C GLY A 119 -10.74 -26.48 6.09
N ASP A 120 -11.74 -25.97 6.81
CA ASP A 120 -13.16 -26.15 6.52
C ASP A 120 -13.53 -25.56 5.14
N LEU A 121 -13.04 -24.35 4.85
CA LEU A 121 -13.23 -23.64 3.58
C LEU A 121 -12.68 -24.44 2.41
N LEU A 122 -11.47 -24.97 2.55
CA LEU A 122 -10.83 -25.78 1.52
C LEU A 122 -11.47 -27.17 1.37
N LEU A 123 -12.29 -27.65 2.32
CA LEU A 123 -13.15 -28.82 2.13
C LEU A 123 -14.45 -28.52 1.38
N GLY A 124 -14.89 -27.25 1.41
CA GLY A 124 -16.08 -26.74 0.74
C GLY A 124 -15.89 -26.46 -0.75
N ASP A 125 -16.90 -25.85 -1.38
CA ASP A 125 -16.82 -25.40 -2.78
C ASP A 125 -16.11 -24.03 -2.84
N LEU A 126 -15.15 -23.86 -3.76
CA LEU A 126 -14.50 -22.56 -3.99
C LEU A 126 -15.15 -21.79 -5.15
N MET A 127 -15.09 -20.46 -5.12
CA MET A 127 -15.60 -19.61 -6.20
C MET A 127 -14.99 -19.99 -7.57
N GLN A 128 -13.69 -20.24 -7.59
CA GLN A 128 -12.92 -20.57 -8.79
C GLN A 128 -13.36 -21.91 -9.41
N GLU A 129 -13.75 -22.89 -8.58
CA GLU A 129 -14.25 -24.17 -9.06
C GLU A 129 -15.65 -24.07 -9.70
N LYS A 130 -16.42 -23.05 -9.33
CA LYS A 130 -17.75 -22.78 -9.91
C LYS A 130 -17.71 -21.77 -11.05
N ASN A 131 -16.53 -21.24 -11.41
CA ASN A 131 -16.36 -20.13 -12.34
C ASN A 131 -17.26 -18.93 -11.95
N MET A 132 -17.35 -18.66 -10.65
CA MET A 132 -18.20 -17.60 -10.11
C MET A 132 -17.50 -16.24 -10.25
N SER A 133 -18.19 -15.24 -10.81
CA SER A 133 -17.68 -13.86 -10.82
C SER A 133 -17.99 -13.14 -9.51
N ASP A 134 -17.28 -12.04 -9.22
CA ASP A 134 -17.60 -11.12 -8.12
C ASP A 134 -19.08 -10.74 -8.13
N SER A 135 -19.63 -10.48 -9.32
CA SER A 135 -21.05 -10.12 -9.49
C SER A 135 -22.02 -11.25 -9.14
N ASP A 136 -21.64 -12.51 -9.44
CA ASP A 136 -22.45 -13.67 -9.08
C ASP A 136 -22.47 -13.88 -7.57
N TYR A 137 -21.32 -13.69 -6.91
CA TYR A 137 -21.18 -13.76 -5.45
C TYR A 137 -21.95 -12.65 -4.75
N GLU A 138 -21.83 -11.41 -5.24
CA GLU A 138 -22.57 -10.25 -4.72
C GLU A 138 -24.10 -10.39 -4.93
N ALA A 139 -24.55 -11.14 -5.94
CA ALA A 139 -25.98 -11.42 -6.11
C ALA A 139 -26.51 -12.47 -5.11
N MET A 140 -25.65 -13.23 -4.45
CA MET A 140 -26.06 -14.23 -3.44
C MET A 140 -26.52 -13.57 -2.15
N ASN A 141 -27.41 -14.25 -1.42
CA ASN A 141 -27.75 -13.86 -0.06
C ASN A 141 -26.57 -14.16 0.89
N ALA A 142 -26.49 -13.42 2.00
CA ALA A 142 -25.38 -13.53 2.96
C ALA A 142 -25.16 -14.97 3.49
N ASN A 143 -26.23 -15.76 3.68
CA ASN A 143 -26.13 -17.13 4.19
C ASN A 143 -25.55 -18.12 3.15
N ASP A 144 -25.63 -17.80 1.86
CA ASP A 144 -25.06 -18.61 0.79
C ASP A 144 -23.62 -18.18 0.47
N ARG A 145 -23.30 -16.89 0.61
CA ARG A 145 -21.94 -16.36 0.43
C ARG A 145 -20.92 -17.03 1.34
N VAL A 146 -21.30 -17.26 2.60
CA VAL A 146 -20.44 -17.94 3.58
C VAL A 146 -20.12 -19.40 3.22
N LYS A 147 -20.68 -19.97 2.13
CA LYS A 147 -20.39 -21.34 1.69
C LYS A 147 -19.30 -21.42 0.62
N TYR A 148 -18.92 -20.29 0.03
CA TYR A 148 -17.97 -20.23 -1.06
C TYR A 148 -16.76 -19.39 -0.65
N GLY A 149 -15.61 -20.05 -0.50
CA GLY A 149 -14.36 -19.35 -0.27
C GLY A 149 -13.82 -18.70 -1.54
N ASP A 150 -13.29 -17.49 -1.43
CA ASP A 150 -12.58 -16.81 -2.52
C ASP A 150 -11.06 -16.98 -2.37
N LEU A 151 -10.53 -18.01 -3.03
CA LEU A 151 -9.11 -18.30 -2.97
C LEU A 151 -8.26 -17.21 -3.66
N GLN A 152 -8.79 -16.53 -4.68
CA GLN A 152 -8.11 -15.41 -5.33
C GLN A 152 -7.92 -14.26 -4.35
N GLN A 153 -8.96 -13.92 -3.57
CA GLN A 153 -8.85 -12.90 -2.52
C GLN A 153 -7.88 -13.31 -1.41
N ILE A 154 -7.94 -14.56 -0.94
CA ILE A 154 -7.02 -15.07 0.10
C ILE A 154 -5.57 -14.98 -0.38
N ILE A 155 -5.27 -15.35 -1.63
CA ILE A 155 -3.90 -15.30 -2.15
C ILE A 155 -3.45 -13.86 -2.43
N LEU A 156 -4.34 -13.00 -2.94
CA LEU A 156 -4.01 -11.61 -3.25
C LEU A 156 -3.80 -10.75 -2.00
N GLU A 157 -4.68 -10.93 -1.01
CA GLU A 157 -4.77 -10.05 0.16
C GLU A 157 -4.25 -10.71 1.44
N GLY A 158 -4.00 -12.02 1.44
CA GLY A 158 -3.51 -12.76 2.59
C GLY A 158 -2.07 -12.41 2.94
N SER A 159 -1.72 -12.61 4.21
CA SER A 159 -0.34 -12.53 4.64
C SER A 159 0.48 -13.62 3.94
N VAL A 160 1.68 -13.28 3.47
CA VAL A 160 2.59 -14.21 2.77
C VAL A 160 2.78 -15.48 3.58
N PHE A 161 2.97 -15.33 4.90
CA PHE A 161 3.12 -16.47 5.80
C PHE A 161 1.92 -17.43 5.76
N THR A 162 0.69 -16.90 5.77
CA THR A 162 -0.51 -17.75 5.75
C THR A 162 -0.69 -18.43 4.41
N VAL A 163 -0.42 -17.73 3.30
CA VAL A 163 -0.49 -18.30 1.94
C VAL A 163 0.55 -19.42 1.78
N THR A 164 1.80 -19.18 2.18
CA THR A 164 2.85 -20.21 2.13
C THR A 164 2.55 -21.39 3.06
N SER A 165 2.02 -21.13 4.27
CA SER A 165 1.59 -22.21 5.17
C SER A 165 0.48 -23.05 4.55
N MET A 166 -0.48 -22.40 3.87
CA MET A 166 -1.55 -23.09 3.15
C MET A 166 -1.00 -23.96 2.01
N GLU A 167 -0.10 -23.43 1.19
CA GLU A 167 0.59 -24.16 0.12
C GLU A 167 1.33 -25.39 0.66
N GLN A 168 2.12 -25.22 1.72
CA GLN A 168 2.87 -26.29 2.36
C GLN A 168 1.96 -27.38 2.95
N LEU A 169 0.90 -26.98 3.67
CA LEU A 169 -0.02 -27.92 4.30
C LEU A 169 -0.85 -28.69 3.28
N ILE A 170 -1.31 -28.02 2.22
CA ILE A 170 -2.01 -28.68 1.12
C ILE A 170 -1.06 -29.63 0.40
N GLY A 171 0.16 -29.20 0.06
CA GLY A 171 1.15 -30.06 -0.57
C GLY A 171 1.52 -31.30 0.26
N LEU A 172 1.73 -31.13 1.57
CA LEU A 172 1.94 -32.23 2.51
C LEU A 172 0.76 -33.22 2.56
N SER A 173 -0.46 -32.72 2.40
CA SER A 173 -1.67 -33.56 2.37
C SER A 173 -1.90 -34.28 1.04
N THR A 174 -1.10 -33.99 0.01
CA THR A 174 -1.13 -34.70 -1.27
C THR A 174 -0.21 -35.91 -1.25
N ASP A 175 -0.83 -37.09 -1.36
CA ASP A 175 -0.23 -38.37 -1.71
C ASP A 175 -1.37 -39.39 -1.88
N THR A 176 -1.04 -40.60 -2.31
CA THR A 176 -1.99 -41.72 -2.32
C THR A 176 -1.77 -42.66 -1.13
N ASP A 177 -2.78 -43.46 -0.80
CA ASP A 177 -2.65 -44.55 0.18
C ASP A 177 -1.92 -45.79 -0.40
N GLU A 178 -1.50 -45.75 -1.67
CA GLU A 178 -0.83 -46.85 -2.39
C GLU A 178 0.70 -46.84 -2.16
N GLY A 179 1.11 -46.62 -0.91
CA GLY A 179 2.51 -46.36 -0.53
C GLY A 179 2.93 -44.93 -0.91
N GLY A 180 3.73 -44.27 -0.07
CA GLY A 180 4.16 -42.89 -0.33
C GLY A 180 4.92 -42.75 -1.66
N TRP A 181 5.04 -41.53 -2.18
CA TRP A 181 5.65 -41.32 -3.50
C TRP A 181 7.09 -41.84 -3.63
N LEU A 182 7.87 -41.84 -2.54
CA LEU A 182 9.21 -42.43 -2.50
C LEU A 182 9.19 -43.95 -2.69
N ALA A 183 8.20 -44.64 -2.11
CA ALA A 183 8.00 -46.08 -2.35
C ALA A 183 7.59 -46.34 -3.80
N ARG A 184 6.77 -45.47 -4.39
CA ARG A 184 6.45 -45.55 -5.83
C ARG A 184 7.67 -45.25 -6.70
N LEU A 185 8.57 -44.37 -6.25
CA LEU A 185 9.82 -44.07 -6.95
C LEU A 185 10.79 -45.25 -6.90
N SER A 186 10.95 -45.92 -5.75
CA SER A 186 11.84 -47.08 -5.63
C SER A 186 11.41 -48.23 -6.54
N ASP A 187 10.12 -48.36 -6.80
CA ASP A 187 9.57 -49.32 -7.75
C ASP A 187 9.72 -48.88 -9.24
N LEU A 188 10.17 -47.65 -9.50
CA LEU A 188 10.29 -47.03 -10.82
C LEU A 188 11.76 -46.70 -11.13
N SER A 189 12.56 -47.70 -11.48
CA SER A 189 13.90 -47.44 -12.02
C SER A 189 13.79 -46.64 -13.34
N GLY A 190 14.70 -45.69 -13.57
CA GLY A 190 14.63 -44.85 -14.76
C GLY A 190 14.94 -45.58 -16.08
N VAL A 191 15.53 -46.78 -16.02
CA VAL A 191 15.73 -47.66 -17.19
C VAL A 191 14.47 -48.48 -17.47
N ASP A 192 13.66 -48.78 -16.46
CA ASP A 192 12.48 -49.65 -16.55
C ASP A 192 11.16 -48.92 -16.79
N LEU A 193 11.08 -47.60 -16.52
CA LEU A 193 9.85 -46.84 -16.72
C LEU A 193 9.33 -46.90 -18.17
N ALA A 194 10.22 -46.80 -19.16
CA ALA A 194 9.84 -46.91 -20.57
C ALA A 194 9.40 -48.34 -20.95
N ASN A 195 9.88 -49.37 -20.24
CA ASN A 195 9.51 -50.77 -20.43
C ASN A 195 8.20 -51.12 -19.70
N HIS A 196 7.84 -50.34 -18.67
CA HIS A 196 6.62 -50.50 -17.87
C HIS A 196 5.70 -49.27 -18.02
N ILE A 197 5.65 -48.68 -19.21
CA ILE A 197 4.84 -47.48 -19.47
C ILE A 197 3.36 -47.69 -19.11
N GLU A 198 2.86 -48.92 -19.15
CA GLU A 198 1.49 -49.27 -18.78
C GLU A 198 1.18 -49.06 -17.29
N TYR A 199 2.21 -49.07 -16.42
CA TYR A 199 2.07 -48.79 -14.99
C TYR A 199 1.70 -47.32 -14.75
N VAL A 200 2.32 -46.41 -15.51
CA VAL A 200 2.15 -44.96 -15.36
C VAL A 200 1.18 -44.35 -16.38
N LEU A 201 0.91 -45.04 -17.49
CA LEU A 201 -0.06 -44.69 -18.53
C LEU A 201 -0.95 -45.91 -18.86
N PRO A 202 -1.92 -46.26 -17.99
CA PRO A 202 -2.77 -47.44 -18.17
C PRO A 202 -3.55 -47.45 -19.48
N GLU A 203 -3.88 -46.29 -20.06
CA GLU A 203 -4.54 -46.18 -21.36
C GLU A 203 -3.68 -46.65 -22.54
N LYS A 204 -2.36 -46.75 -22.33
CA LYS A 204 -1.41 -47.31 -23.29
C LYS A 204 -1.23 -48.81 -23.10
N ALA A 205 -1.88 -49.44 -22.12
CA ALA A 205 -1.78 -50.87 -21.88
C ALA A 205 -2.17 -51.70 -23.13
N GLY A 206 -1.31 -52.66 -23.47
CA GLY A 206 -1.45 -53.51 -24.67
C GLY A 206 -1.03 -52.83 -25.98
N GLN A 207 -0.58 -51.58 -25.96
CA GLN A 207 0.02 -50.93 -27.13
C GLN A 207 1.49 -51.31 -27.20
N ASN A 208 1.91 -52.05 -28.24
CA ASN A 208 3.32 -52.37 -28.50
C ASN A 208 4.09 -51.12 -28.96
N LEU A 209 4.33 -50.18 -28.05
CA LEU A 209 5.10 -48.97 -28.29
C LEU A 209 6.60 -49.32 -28.39
N SER A 210 7.30 -48.65 -29.31
CA SER A 210 8.76 -48.70 -29.29
C SER A 210 9.28 -47.91 -28.09
N ARG A 211 10.48 -48.23 -27.57
CA ARG A 211 11.10 -47.49 -26.45
C ARG A 211 11.17 -45.99 -26.70
N SER A 212 11.47 -45.56 -27.92
CA SER A 212 11.48 -44.13 -28.29
C SER A 212 10.08 -43.51 -28.30
N ALA A 213 9.05 -44.24 -28.74
CA ALA A 213 7.67 -43.75 -28.67
C ALA A 213 7.19 -43.65 -27.21
N ALA A 214 7.52 -44.64 -26.38
CA ALA A 214 7.26 -44.62 -24.94
C ALA A 214 7.94 -43.42 -24.27
N GLN A 215 9.21 -43.17 -24.56
CA GLN A 215 9.94 -42.02 -24.03
C GLN A 215 9.31 -40.68 -24.44
N ASN A 216 8.87 -40.54 -25.70
CA ASN A 216 8.21 -39.33 -26.16
C ASN A 216 6.86 -39.09 -25.45
N GLU A 217 6.12 -40.15 -25.13
CA GLU A 217 4.86 -40.04 -24.37
C GLU A 217 5.13 -39.65 -22.91
N LEU A 218 6.15 -40.24 -22.29
CA LEU A 218 6.59 -39.86 -20.94
C LEU A 218 7.06 -38.41 -20.89
N ASP A 219 7.84 -37.96 -21.88
CA ASP A 219 8.28 -36.57 -21.98
C ASP A 219 7.10 -35.62 -22.18
N LEU A 220 6.14 -35.97 -23.06
CA LEU A 220 4.93 -35.18 -23.27
C LEU A 220 4.09 -35.05 -21.99
N ARG A 221 4.02 -36.10 -21.18
CA ARG A 221 3.19 -36.13 -19.97
C ARG A 221 3.87 -35.55 -18.75
N PHE A 222 5.16 -35.83 -18.58
CA PHE A 222 5.90 -35.60 -17.34
C PHE A 222 7.08 -34.65 -17.51
N GLY A 223 7.49 -34.32 -18.75
CA GLY A 223 8.69 -33.55 -19.04
C GLY A 223 8.69 -32.17 -18.39
N ASP A 224 7.56 -31.47 -18.35
CA ASP A 224 7.50 -30.15 -17.73
C ASP A 224 7.61 -30.20 -16.20
N TYR A 225 7.04 -31.23 -15.56
CA TYR A 225 7.24 -31.48 -14.13
C TYR A 225 8.68 -31.88 -13.84
N ALA A 226 9.26 -32.76 -14.67
CA ALA A 226 10.64 -33.20 -14.55
C ALA A 226 11.64 -32.04 -14.70
N LYS A 227 11.40 -31.10 -15.62
CA LYS A 227 12.19 -29.86 -15.74
C LYS A 227 12.15 -29.04 -14.46
N LYS A 228 10.96 -28.84 -13.87
CA LYS A 228 10.82 -28.11 -12.61
C LYS A 228 11.57 -28.82 -11.47
N LEU A 229 11.38 -30.12 -11.30
CA LEU A 229 12.08 -30.91 -10.28
C LEU A 229 13.60 -30.85 -10.45
N SER A 230 14.09 -30.99 -11.70
CA SER A 230 15.51 -30.96 -12.00
C SER A 230 16.20 -29.64 -11.63
N SER A 231 15.46 -28.52 -11.65
CA SER A 231 15.98 -27.23 -11.21
C SER A 231 16.31 -27.20 -9.70
N GLY A 232 15.70 -28.07 -8.91
CA GLY A 232 15.96 -28.25 -7.47
C GLY A 232 17.12 -29.20 -7.15
N TYR A 233 17.71 -29.87 -8.14
CA TYR A 233 18.78 -30.87 -7.93
C TYR A 233 19.92 -30.33 -7.07
N TYR A 234 20.46 -29.16 -7.40
CA TYR A 234 21.62 -28.61 -6.68
C TYR A 234 21.29 -28.17 -5.27
N ALA A 235 20.04 -27.78 -5.00
CA ALA A 235 19.62 -27.44 -3.63
C ALA A 235 19.68 -28.70 -2.76
N VAL A 236 19.06 -29.80 -3.20
CA VAL A 236 19.10 -31.09 -2.48
C VAL A 236 20.54 -31.61 -2.35
N SER A 237 21.31 -31.58 -3.44
CA SER A 237 22.72 -32.02 -3.42
C SER A 237 23.56 -31.19 -2.42
N SER A 238 23.35 -29.86 -2.40
CA SER A 238 24.01 -28.97 -1.43
C SER A 238 23.58 -29.26 0.01
N ASP A 239 22.29 -29.47 0.26
CA ASP A 239 21.73 -29.79 1.57
C ASP A 239 22.34 -31.10 2.11
N LEU A 240 22.40 -32.14 1.27
CA LEU A 240 22.99 -33.43 1.63
C LEU A 240 24.49 -33.33 1.89
N MET A 241 25.22 -32.60 1.05
CA MET A 241 26.66 -32.40 1.21
C MET A 241 26.97 -31.58 2.47
N PHE A 242 26.12 -30.60 2.80
CA PHE A 242 26.21 -29.85 4.04
C PHE A 242 26.06 -30.76 5.26
N VAL A 243 25.01 -31.60 5.31
CA VAL A 243 24.83 -32.56 6.41
C VAL A 243 25.99 -33.54 6.49
N GLN A 244 26.45 -34.08 5.37
CA GLN A 244 27.61 -34.99 5.34
C GLN A 244 28.86 -34.31 5.92
N THR A 245 29.16 -33.09 5.48
CA THR A 245 30.32 -32.32 5.95
C THR A 245 30.22 -32.03 7.45
N TYR A 246 29.03 -31.62 7.92
CA TYR A 246 28.78 -31.38 9.34
C TYR A 246 29.03 -32.65 10.18
N LEU A 247 28.52 -33.80 9.71
CA LEU A 247 28.73 -35.07 10.40
C LEU A 247 30.21 -35.49 10.38
N GLU A 248 30.95 -35.22 9.31
CA GLU A 248 32.39 -35.48 9.21
C GLU A 248 33.20 -34.61 10.20
N GLU A 249 32.96 -33.30 10.21
CA GLU A 249 33.67 -32.34 11.06
C GLU A 249 33.43 -32.56 12.56
N ASN A 250 32.30 -33.15 12.92
CA ASN A 250 31.93 -33.46 14.31
C ASN A 250 32.18 -34.95 14.69
N GLU A 251 32.85 -35.73 13.83
CA GLU A 251 33.13 -37.16 14.06
C GLU A 251 31.85 -38.01 14.27
N LEU A 252 30.77 -37.59 13.62
CA LEU A 252 29.43 -38.18 13.73
C LEU A 252 29.09 -39.17 12.61
N LEU A 253 29.92 -39.37 11.58
CA LEU A 253 29.66 -40.39 10.56
C LEU A 253 29.48 -41.79 11.16
N GLN A 254 28.67 -42.62 10.50
CA GLN A 254 28.44 -44.01 10.92
C GLN A 254 29.74 -44.83 10.80
N GLY A 255 30.09 -45.55 11.86
CA GLY A 255 31.24 -46.45 11.83
C GLY A 255 30.93 -47.79 11.12
N ASP A 256 31.96 -48.44 10.55
CA ASP A 256 31.84 -49.70 9.79
C ASP A 256 31.08 -50.85 10.50
N ASN A 257 30.99 -50.82 11.84
CA ASN A 257 30.31 -51.84 12.64
C ASN A 257 29.23 -51.26 13.57
N GLU A 258 28.88 -49.99 13.40
CA GLU A 258 27.83 -49.31 14.15
C GLU A 258 26.48 -49.67 13.54
N LYS A 259 25.53 -50.12 14.36
CA LYS A 259 24.17 -50.39 13.90
C LYS A 259 23.46 -49.08 13.61
N ASP A 260 22.56 -49.08 12.64
CA ASP A 260 21.80 -47.88 12.23
C ASP A 260 21.06 -47.23 13.41
N GLU A 261 20.48 -48.03 14.32
CA GLU A 261 19.82 -47.54 15.53
C GLU A 261 20.79 -46.82 16.49
N ASP A 262 21.99 -47.38 16.69
CA ASP A 262 23.01 -46.82 17.58
C ASP A 262 23.57 -45.51 16.99
N TYR A 263 23.81 -45.51 15.67
CA TYR A 263 24.21 -44.34 14.89
C TYR A 263 23.19 -43.21 14.98
N TYR A 264 21.92 -43.52 14.68
CA TYR A 264 20.83 -42.54 14.72
C TYR A 264 20.69 -41.94 16.12
N PHE A 265 20.71 -42.77 17.17
CA PHE A 265 20.61 -42.29 18.54
C PHE A 265 21.77 -41.34 18.91
N ARG A 266 23.01 -41.70 18.57
CA ARG A 266 24.20 -40.87 18.83
C ARG A 266 24.12 -39.51 18.14
N VAL A 267 23.70 -39.49 16.87
CA VAL A 267 23.54 -38.24 16.11
C VAL A 267 22.41 -37.38 16.70
N MET A 268 21.28 -37.98 17.07
CA MET A 268 20.17 -37.26 17.68
C MET A 268 20.49 -36.74 19.09
N GLU A 269 21.31 -37.44 19.88
CA GLU A 269 21.82 -36.95 21.17
C GLU A 269 22.72 -35.72 20.98
N HIS A 270 23.59 -35.72 19.97
CA HIS A 270 24.39 -34.57 19.60
C HIS A 270 23.50 -33.37 19.20
N PHE A 271 22.53 -33.59 18.31
CA PHE A 271 21.62 -32.53 17.91
C PHE A 271 20.77 -32.00 19.07
N GLY A 272 20.33 -32.87 19.99
CA GLY A 272 19.65 -32.44 21.20
C GLY A 272 20.49 -31.47 22.03
N THR A 273 21.79 -31.72 22.14
CA THR A 273 22.74 -30.81 22.83
C THR A 273 22.85 -29.48 22.10
N VAL A 274 23.00 -29.50 20.78
CA VAL A 274 23.07 -28.29 19.95
C VAL A 274 21.81 -27.43 20.10
N ILE A 275 20.63 -28.05 20.11
CA ILE A 275 19.36 -27.34 20.28
C ILE A 275 19.26 -26.73 21.69
N GLU A 276 19.67 -27.46 22.74
CA GLU A 276 19.70 -26.90 24.11
C GLU A 276 20.67 -25.71 24.24
N GLU A 277 21.81 -25.75 23.55
CA GLU A 277 22.76 -24.64 23.48
C GLU A 277 22.17 -23.46 22.70
N ALA A 278 21.51 -23.73 21.58
CA ALA A 278 20.84 -22.71 20.77
C ALA A 278 19.87 -21.89 21.61
N ASP A 279 19.03 -22.59 22.35
CA ASP A 279 18.04 -22.02 23.25
C ASP A 279 18.62 -21.16 24.36
N ALA A 280 19.79 -21.53 24.87
CA ALA A 280 20.47 -20.78 25.92
C ALA A 280 21.08 -19.48 25.39
N GLU A 281 21.49 -19.44 24.11
CA GLU A 281 22.15 -18.29 23.47
C GLU A 281 21.16 -17.23 22.95
N GLY A 282 19.90 -17.59 22.68
CA GLY A 282 18.88 -16.65 22.23
C GLY A 282 19.22 -15.99 20.89
N GLU A 283 19.24 -14.65 20.81
CA GLU A 283 19.53 -13.92 19.57
C GLU A 283 21.02 -13.91 19.16
N GLU A 284 21.94 -14.34 20.04
CA GLU A 284 23.40 -14.33 19.80
C GLU A 284 23.97 -15.73 19.50
N LEU A 285 23.24 -16.53 18.70
CA LEU A 285 23.70 -17.86 18.28
C LEU A 285 25.10 -17.84 17.65
N THR A 286 25.98 -18.74 18.08
CA THR A 286 27.24 -18.96 17.37
C THR A 286 26.99 -19.58 15.99
N THR A 287 27.92 -19.38 15.05
CA THR A 287 27.87 -20.01 13.73
C THR A 287 27.74 -21.53 13.82
N ALA A 288 28.47 -22.15 14.76
CA ALA A 288 28.45 -23.60 14.95
C ALA A 288 27.10 -24.12 15.46
N THR A 289 26.48 -23.39 16.41
CA THR A 289 25.15 -23.71 16.92
C THR A 289 24.09 -23.63 15.80
N ARG A 290 24.22 -22.61 14.95
CA ARG A 290 23.34 -22.42 13.79
C ARG A 290 23.48 -23.53 12.76
N GLU A 291 24.72 -23.89 12.40
CA GLU A 291 25.01 -24.97 11.46
C GLU A 291 24.51 -26.32 11.98
N GLY A 292 24.63 -26.58 13.28
CA GLY A 292 24.10 -27.81 13.87
C GLY A 292 22.58 -27.87 13.91
N ALA A 293 21.88 -26.75 14.16
CA ALA A 293 20.42 -26.68 14.06
C ALA A 293 19.93 -26.89 12.61
N GLU A 294 20.68 -26.36 11.64
CA GLU A 294 20.42 -26.58 10.23
C GLU A 294 20.62 -28.05 9.84
N ALA A 295 21.73 -28.66 10.25
CA ALA A 295 22.04 -30.06 10.00
C ALA A 295 21.01 -30.99 10.66
N TYR A 296 20.54 -30.68 11.87
CA TYR A 296 19.49 -31.44 12.56
C TYR A 296 18.22 -31.58 11.71
N THR A 297 17.78 -30.49 11.08
CA THR A 297 16.52 -30.49 10.33
C THR A 297 16.67 -31.13 8.95
N LEU A 298 17.88 -31.16 8.40
CA LEU A 298 18.18 -31.84 7.13
C LEU A 298 18.56 -33.32 7.32
N PHE A 299 18.90 -33.73 8.55
CA PHE A 299 19.32 -35.09 8.86
C PHE A 299 18.28 -36.17 8.49
N PRO A 300 16.97 -36.00 8.72
CA PRO A 300 15.98 -36.99 8.25
C PRO A 300 16.02 -37.20 6.73
N VAL A 301 16.20 -36.12 5.95
CA VAL A 301 16.34 -36.20 4.49
C VAL A 301 17.61 -36.98 4.12
N TYR A 302 18.72 -36.72 4.82
CA TYR A 302 19.97 -37.43 4.62
C TYR A 302 19.86 -38.93 4.91
N VAL A 303 19.21 -39.33 6.00
CA VAL A 303 19.02 -40.74 6.36
C VAL A 303 18.09 -41.44 5.37
N GLU A 304 16.96 -40.83 5.06
CA GLU A 304 15.94 -41.47 4.21
C GLU A 304 16.39 -41.58 2.75
N THR A 305 17.12 -40.60 2.22
CA THR A 305 17.71 -40.71 0.87
C THR A 305 18.73 -41.85 0.78
N LYS A 306 19.47 -42.15 1.86
CA LYS A 306 20.38 -43.31 1.95
C LYS A 306 19.66 -44.66 2.08
N GLN A 307 18.42 -44.67 2.56
CA GLN A 307 17.62 -45.88 2.74
C GLN A 307 16.64 -46.13 1.59
N THR A 308 16.37 -45.12 0.77
CA THR A 308 15.48 -45.24 -0.38
C THR A 308 16.23 -45.84 -1.56
N ASP A 309 15.89 -47.09 -1.89
CA ASP A 309 16.42 -47.78 -3.07
C ASP A 309 16.10 -46.99 -4.35
N TYR A 310 17.11 -46.78 -5.20
CA TYR A 310 16.97 -46.13 -6.50
C TYR A 310 17.94 -46.76 -7.52
N GLU A 311 17.84 -48.09 -7.65
CA GLU A 311 18.72 -48.91 -8.49
C GLU A 311 18.77 -48.39 -9.95
N GLY A 312 19.97 -48.11 -10.45
CA GLY A 312 20.15 -47.66 -11.83
C GLY A 312 21.60 -47.37 -12.22
N GLU A 313 21.77 -46.56 -13.27
CA GLU A 313 23.11 -46.06 -13.68
C GLU A 313 23.67 -44.99 -12.71
N TRP A 314 22.91 -44.65 -11.66
CA TRP A 314 23.16 -43.52 -10.76
C TRP A 314 23.56 -43.95 -9.33
N GLY A 315 23.67 -45.26 -9.08
CA GLY A 315 23.91 -45.84 -7.75
C GLY A 315 22.78 -46.76 -7.30
N ASP A 316 22.82 -47.14 -6.02
CA ASP A 316 21.87 -48.06 -5.42
C ASP A 316 20.77 -47.30 -4.66
N THR A 317 21.04 -46.05 -4.25
CA THR A 317 20.15 -45.25 -3.40
C THR A 317 19.83 -43.88 -3.99
N LEU A 318 18.76 -43.26 -3.49
CA LEU A 318 18.42 -41.88 -3.84
C LEU A 318 19.51 -40.88 -3.41
N TYR A 319 20.27 -41.21 -2.36
CA TYR A 319 21.44 -40.46 -1.96
C TYR A 319 22.52 -40.43 -3.06
N ASP A 320 22.83 -41.58 -3.65
CA ASP A 320 23.83 -41.69 -4.72
C ASP A 320 23.41 -40.88 -5.96
N PHE A 321 22.11 -40.77 -6.23
CA PHE A 321 21.59 -39.93 -7.29
C PHE A 321 21.90 -38.44 -7.09
N PHE A 322 21.81 -37.91 -5.86
CA PHE A 322 22.08 -36.50 -5.57
C PHE A 322 23.55 -36.21 -5.23
N LEU A 323 24.28 -37.21 -4.75
CA LEU A 323 25.70 -37.15 -4.39
C LEU A 323 26.46 -38.34 -4.99
N PRO A 324 26.62 -38.39 -6.32
CA PRO A 324 27.24 -39.54 -6.95
C PRO A 324 28.74 -39.61 -6.66
N GLU A 325 29.22 -40.82 -6.33
CA GLU A 325 30.64 -41.05 -5.98
C GLU A 325 31.60 -40.70 -7.12
N ASP A 326 31.14 -40.81 -8.37
CA ASP A 326 31.91 -40.49 -9.57
C ASP A 326 31.98 -38.97 -9.85
N GLY A 327 31.23 -38.16 -9.11
CA GLY A 327 31.13 -36.71 -9.27
C GLY A 327 30.37 -36.30 -10.55
N GLU A 328 29.63 -37.21 -11.18
CA GLU A 328 28.77 -36.87 -12.31
C GLU A 328 27.61 -35.96 -11.88
N ASN A 329 26.94 -35.39 -12.88
CA ASN A 329 25.86 -34.46 -12.67
C ASN A 329 24.58 -35.00 -13.28
N TYR A 330 23.67 -35.44 -12.42
CA TYR A 330 22.41 -36.03 -12.85
C TYR A 330 21.23 -35.04 -12.91
N SER A 331 21.51 -33.72 -12.87
CA SER A 331 20.49 -32.64 -13.00
C SER A 331 19.80 -32.56 -14.36
N SER A 332 20.07 -33.47 -15.31
CA SER A 332 19.31 -33.53 -16.56
C SER A 332 17.84 -33.84 -16.26
N TYR A 333 16.91 -33.05 -16.81
CA TYR A 333 15.48 -33.25 -16.59
C TYR A 333 14.99 -34.65 -17.02
N SER A 334 15.65 -35.29 -17.98
CA SER A 334 15.33 -36.66 -18.39
C SER A 334 15.41 -37.66 -17.23
N ASN A 335 16.33 -37.43 -16.30
CA ASN A 335 16.54 -38.28 -15.13
C ASN A 335 15.48 -38.05 -14.05
N PHE A 336 14.70 -36.97 -14.16
CA PHE A 336 13.60 -36.62 -13.26
C PHE A 336 12.23 -37.04 -13.78
N ILE A 337 12.16 -37.68 -14.96
CA ILE A 337 10.90 -38.25 -15.48
C ILE A 337 10.34 -39.33 -14.53
N PRO A 338 11.15 -40.25 -13.97
CA PRO A 338 10.67 -41.21 -12.96
C PRO A 338 10.10 -40.53 -11.71
N PHE A 339 10.76 -39.48 -11.21
CA PHE A 339 10.24 -38.66 -10.11
C PHE A 339 8.86 -38.12 -10.45
N ALA A 340 8.73 -37.39 -11.56
CA ALA A 340 7.45 -36.81 -11.98
C ALA A 340 6.34 -37.85 -12.21
N ALA A 341 6.70 -39.05 -12.66
CA ALA A 341 5.78 -40.16 -12.88
C ALA A 341 5.32 -40.82 -11.57
N SER A 342 6.19 -40.88 -10.55
CA SER A 342 5.89 -41.44 -9.22
C SER A 342 4.94 -40.57 -8.39
N LEU A 343 4.87 -39.27 -8.66
CA LEU A 343 4.01 -38.34 -7.93
C LEU A 343 2.52 -38.55 -8.26
N SER A 344 1.63 -38.26 -7.33
CA SER A 344 0.19 -38.16 -7.61
C SER A 344 -0.14 -36.91 -8.44
N ASP A 345 -1.40 -36.76 -8.89
CA ASP A 345 -1.82 -35.55 -9.60
C ASP A 345 -1.75 -34.30 -8.69
N GLY A 346 -2.12 -34.44 -7.41
CA GLY A 346 -2.00 -33.38 -6.41
C GLY A 346 -0.54 -33.04 -6.09
N GLN A 347 0.34 -34.03 -5.99
CA GLN A 347 1.77 -33.79 -5.77
C GLN A 347 2.43 -33.13 -6.99
N ARG A 348 2.08 -33.55 -8.22
CA ARG A 348 2.55 -32.88 -9.45
C ARG A 348 2.10 -31.42 -9.53
N ALA A 349 0.85 -31.16 -9.15
CA ALA A 349 0.34 -29.80 -8.99
C ALA A 349 1.17 -29.01 -7.97
N SER A 350 1.60 -29.67 -6.89
CA SER A 350 2.37 -29.04 -5.82
C SER A 350 3.79 -28.62 -6.17
N ILE A 351 4.36 -29.14 -7.27
CA ILE A 351 5.70 -28.75 -7.76
C ILE A 351 5.76 -27.25 -8.15
N SER A 352 4.63 -26.57 -8.38
CA SER A 352 4.64 -25.14 -8.67
C SER A 352 4.88 -24.25 -7.45
N PHE A 353 4.69 -24.76 -6.23
CA PHE A 353 4.82 -23.99 -4.97
C PHE A 353 5.64 -24.70 -3.88
N LEU A 354 5.99 -25.96 -4.07
CA LEU A 354 6.93 -26.68 -3.20
C LEU A 354 8.31 -26.81 -3.85
N THR A 355 9.35 -26.75 -3.03
CA THR A 355 10.69 -27.13 -3.47
C THR A 355 10.82 -28.65 -3.57
N LEU A 356 11.82 -29.13 -4.32
CA LEU A 356 12.14 -30.56 -4.35
C LEU A 356 12.52 -31.07 -2.95
N THR A 357 13.23 -30.25 -2.17
CA THR A 357 13.57 -30.56 -0.76
C THR A 357 12.30 -30.75 0.08
N ASP A 358 11.27 -29.91 -0.08
CA ASP A 358 10.00 -30.05 0.64
C ASP A 358 9.26 -31.35 0.25
N LEU A 359 9.22 -31.66 -1.05
CA LEU A 359 8.62 -32.92 -1.54
C LEU A 359 9.31 -34.15 -0.95
N ILE A 360 10.65 -34.14 -0.88
CA ILE A 360 11.43 -35.22 -0.25
C ILE A 360 11.12 -35.28 1.24
N LYS A 361 11.17 -34.16 1.96
CA LYS A 361 10.82 -34.10 3.39
C LYS A 361 9.45 -34.71 3.66
N PHE A 362 8.44 -34.37 2.85
CA PHE A 362 7.08 -34.89 3.00
C PHE A 362 6.96 -36.38 2.68
N GLY A 363 7.77 -36.89 1.75
CA GLY A 363 7.84 -38.32 1.45
C GLY A 363 8.56 -39.13 2.51
N CYS A 364 9.59 -38.56 3.12
CA CYS A 364 10.49 -39.19 4.08
C CYS A 364 9.91 -39.28 5.50
N ASP A 365 9.49 -38.15 6.06
CA ASP A 365 9.05 -38.04 7.44
C ASP A 365 7.81 -37.16 7.51
N ALA A 366 6.67 -37.73 7.10
CA ALA A 366 5.41 -37.00 7.13
C ALA A 366 5.11 -36.46 8.54
N GLU A 367 5.22 -37.28 9.59
CA GLU A 367 4.85 -36.89 10.96
C GLU A 367 5.79 -35.80 11.53
N GLY A 368 7.10 -35.93 11.33
CA GLY A 368 8.07 -34.92 11.74
C GLY A 368 7.99 -33.66 10.90
N ALA A 369 7.77 -33.76 9.58
CA ALA A 369 7.50 -32.60 8.73
C ALA A 369 6.25 -31.85 9.20
N VAL A 370 5.19 -32.57 9.57
CA VAL A 370 3.99 -31.89 10.08
C VAL A 370 4.21 -31.29 11.46
N SER A 371 4.94 -32.00 12.34
CA SER A 371 5.28 -31.48 13.67
C SER A 371 6.09 -30.18 13.57
N ALA A 372 7.05 -30.12 12.64
CA ALA A 372 7.83 -28.92 12.36
C ALA A 372 6.96 -27.76 11.83
N VAL A 373 6.01 -28.03 10.92
CA VAL A 373 5.08 -26.98 10.46
C VAL A 373 4.15 -26.55 11.60
N ARG A 374 3.68 -27.49 12.44
CA ARG A 374 2.80 -27.20 13.58
C ARG A 374 3.45 -26.29 14.58
N GLU A 375 4.70 -26.55 14.88
CA GLU A 375 5.49 -25.75 15.78
C GLU A 375 5.74 -24.34 15.22
N LYS A 376 6.12 -24.23 13.94
CA LYS A 376 6.25 -22.93 13.27
C LYS A 376 4.98 -22.11 13.33
N ILE A 377 3.82 -22.74 13.12
CA ILE A 377 2.54 -22.07 13.25
C ILE A 377 2.27 -21.71 14.71
N ALA A 378 2.52 -22.61 15.66
CA ALA A 378 2.32 -22.39 17.10
C ALA A 378 3.14 -21.21 17.65
N ASP A 379 4.37 -21.03 17.18
CA ASP A 379 5.25 -19.92 17.60
C ASP A 379 4.76 -18.56 17.09
N GLN A 380 4.22 -18.54 15.87
CA GLN A 380 3.71 -17.30 15.27
C GLN A 380 2.28 -16.97 15.72
N VAL A 381 1.46 -17.99 15.78
CA VAL A 381 0.06 -17.95 16.20
C VAL A 381 0.03 -18.29 17.68
N ASN A 382 0.41 -17.34 18.55
CA ASN A 382 0.45 -17.46 20.01
C ASN A 382 -0.62 -18.45 20.53
N THR A 383 -0.20 -19.71 20.71
CA THR A 383 -0.87 -21.05 20.65
C THR A 383 -2.36 -21.27 20.96
N GLN A 384 -3.18 -20.22 21.11
CA GLN A 384 -4.57 -20.29 21.57
C GLN A 384 -5.55 -19.38 20.80
N GLN A 385 -5.10 -18.61 19.81
CA GLN A 385 -6.00 -17.74 19.03
C GLN A 385 -6.00 -18.13 17.56
N GLU A 386 -7.20 -18.22 16.99
CA GLU A 386 -7.39 -18.27 15.54
C GLU A 386 -6.86 -16.97 14.94
N VAL A 387 -6.18 -17.06 13.80
CA VAL A 387 -5.54 -15.91 13.13
C VAL A 387 -6.24 -15.60 11.83
N ASP A 388 -6.59 -14.35 11.65
CA ASP A 388 -7.12 -13.85 10.38
C ASP A 388 -6.02 -14.02 9.31
N VAL A 389 -6.33 -14.65 8.17
CA VAL A 389 -5.39 -14.79 7.04
C VAL A 389 -4.84 -13.43 6.59
N TYR A 390 -5.58 -12.35 6.85
CA TYR A 390 -5.25 -10.96 6.56
C TYR A 390 -4.51 -10.23 7.69
N THR A 391 -4.10 -10.92 8.75
CA THR A 391 -3.37 -10.32 9.86
C THR A 391 -2.09 -9.65 9.38
N GLY A 392 -1.89 -8.40 9.77
CA GLY A 392 -0.75 -7.60 9.33
C GLY A 392 -0.85 -7.10 7.89
N VAL A 393 -1.98 -7.34 7.20
CA VAL A 393 -2.20 -6.89 5.82
C VAL A 393 -3.01 -5.60 5.76
N ASN A 394 -2.47 -4.58 5.12
CA ASN A 394 -3.24 -3.40 4.75
C ASN A 394 -4.17 -3.67 3.56
N ARG A 395 -5.31 -4.31 3.81
CA ARG A 395 -6.29 -4.67 2.76
C ARG A 395 -6.88 -3.49 1.98
N ALA A 396 -6.78 -2.28 2.54
CA ALA A 396 -7.26 -1.09 1.86
C ALA A 396 -6.56 -0.83 0.52
N ILE A 397 -5.34 -1.37 0.33
CA ILE A 397 -4.61 -1.19 -0.94
C ILE A 397 -5.26 -1.95 -2.10
N PHE A 398 -6.07 -2.97 -1.83
CA PHE A 398 -6.73 -3.78 -2.86
C PHE A 398 -8.17 -3.33 -3.13
N ARG A 399 -8.55 -2.12 -2.68
CA ARG A 399 -9.91 -1.60 -2.81
C ARG A 399 -9.92 -0.50 -3.86
N ASP A 400 -10.89 -0.60 -4.78
CA ASP A 400 -11.10 0.36 -5.87
C ASP A 400 -11.19 1.79 -5.32
N GLY A 401 -10.53 2.73 -6.01
CA GLY A 401 -10.48 4.14 -5.60
C GLY A 401 -9.72 4.46 -4.31
N MET A 402 -9.07 3.50 -3.63
CA MET A 402 -8.26 3.80 -2.43
C MET A 402 -6.81 4.15 -2.76
N VAL A 403 -6.23 3.50 -3.76
CA VAL A 403 -4.83 3.69 -4.16
C VAL A 403 -4.74 4.25 -5.56
N ALA A 404 -3.86 5.23 -5.74
CA ALA A 404 -3.49 5.68 -7.06
C ALA A 404 -2.02 5.40 -7.38
N LEU A 405 -1.75 5.09 -8.65
CA LEU A 405 -0.41 4.97 -9.19
C LEU A 405 0.09 6.35 -9.61
N THR A 406 1.35 6.66 -9.33
CA THR A 406 2.07 7.81 -9.90
C THR A 406 3.36 7.33 -10.56
N ASN A 407 3.82 8.06 -11.57
CA ASN A 407 5.14 7.85 -12.13
C ASN A 407 5.75 9.17 -12.58
N ARG A 408 7.01 9.11 -13.04
CA ARG A 408 7.76 10.30 -13.43
C ARG A 408 7.06 11.10 -14.53
N ALA A 409 6.50 10.42 -15.52
CA ALA A 409 5.86 11.08 -16.65
C ALA A 409 4.60 11.84 -16.22
N MET A 410 3.78 11.24 -15.34
CA MET A 410 2.63 11.89 -14.73
C MET A 410 3.04 13.09 -13.87
N MET A 411 4.06 12.93 -13.03
CA MET A 411 4.56 14.02 -12.19
C MET A 411 5.15 15.17 -13.01
N GLU A 412 5.93 14.88 -14.06
CA GLU A 412 6.44 15.91 -14.98
C GLU A 412 5.30 16.63 -15.69
N ALA A 413 4.25 15.91 -16.09
CA ALA A 413 3.08 16.50 -16.72
C ALA A 413 2.27 17.37 -15.73
N ALA A 414 2.15 16.97 -14.46
CA ALA A 414 1.49 17.74 -13.42
C ALA A 414 2.27 19.02 -13.04
N GLN A 415 3.60 18.97 -13.10
CA GLN A 415 4.48 20.11 -12.86
C GLN A 415 4.53 21.12 -14.01
N ARG A 416 4.17 20.73 -15.24
CA ARG A 416 4.09 21.67 -16.37
C ARG A 416 3.01 22.70 -16.06
N ASN A 417 3.46 23.88 -15.67
CA ASN A 417 2.64 24.99 -15.25
C ASN A 417 1.92 25.58 -16.47
N PRO A 418 0.60 25.39 -16.66
CA PRO A 418 -0.10 26.07 -17.76
C PRO A 418 -0.26 27.59 -17.47
N PHE A 419 0.10 28.06 -16.27
CA PHE A 419 -0.09 29.44 -15.82
C PHE A 419 1.09 30.38 -16.13
N ASP A 420 2.13 29.92 -16.83
CA ASP A 420 3.25 30.79 -17.22
C ASP A 420 2.84 31.89 -18.25
N ASP A 421 1.58 31.87 -18.73
CA ASP A 421 1.07 32.78 -19.76
C ASP A 421 0.05 33.84 -19.26
N HIS A 422 -0.21 33.93 -17.94
CA HIS A 422 -1.15 34.94 -17.39
C HIS A 422 -0.50 35.91 -16.41
N THR A 423 -0.14 37.05 -16.98
CA THR A 423 0.15 38.37 -16.39
C THR A 423 -0.99 38.96 -15.53
N GLU A 424 -1.89 38.15 -14.96
CA GLU A 424 -3.06 38.63 -14.21
C GLU A 424 -2.75 39.02 -12.75
N SER A 425 -1.63 38.59 -12.17
CA SER A 425 -1.29 38.96 -10.78
C SER A 425 -0.93 40.45 -10.63
N THR A 426 -0.44 41.09 -11.69
CA THR A 426 -0.20 42.54 -11.74
C THR A 426 -1.50 43.36 -11.80
N ASP A 427 -2.61 42.77 -12.25
CA ASP A 427 -3.91 43.45 -12.27
C ASP A 427 -4.62 43.44 -10.92
N PHE A 428 -4.36 42.45 -10.06
CA PHE A 428 -5.02 42.36 -8.75
C PHE A 428 -4.72 43.56 -7.84
N PHE A 429 -3.46 44.01 -7.80
CA PHE A 429 -3.03 45.14 -6.97
C PHE A 429 -3.23 46.51 -7.64
N SER A 430 -3.17 46.59 -8.98
CA SER A 430 -3.47 47.84 -9.69
C SER A 430 -4.97 48.19 -9.61
N TRP A 431 -5.83 47.18 -9.53
CA TRP A 431 -7.28 47.34 -9.59
C TRP A 431 -7.93 47.60 -8.23
N ASN A 432 -7.46 46.96 -7.15
CA ASN A 432 -7.89 47.30 -5.78
C ASN A 432 -7.49 48.73 -5.37
N ASN A 433 -6.33 49.19 -5.87
CA ASN A 433 -5.90 50.58 -5.68
C ASN A 433 -6.78 51.56 -6.47
N SER A 434 -7.21 51.22 -7.69
CA SER A 434 -8.08 52.12 -8.47
C SER A 434 -9.50 52.21 -7.91
N ILE A 435 -10.08 51.12 -7.38
CA ILE A 435 -11.40 51.13 -6.74
C ILE A 435 -11.40 51.91 -5.42
N SER A 436 -10.38 51.70 -4.57
CA SER A 436 -10.22 52.45 -3.31
C SER A 436 -9.98 53.94 -3.57
N LEU A 437 -9.18 54.27 -4.59
CA LEU A 437 -8.96 55.65 -5.03
C LEU A 437 -10.25 56.27 -5.56
N THR A 438 -11.08 55.53 -6.29
CA THR A 438 -12.36 56.05 -6.83
C THR A 438 -13.38 56.30 -5.71
N CYS A 439 -13.46 55.44 -4.70
CA CYS A 439 -14.33 55.64 -3.54
C CYS A 439 -13.85 56.82 -2.66
N MET A 440 -12.53 56.95 -2.45
CA MET A 440 -11.95 58.09 -1.74
C MET A 440 -12.18 59.40 -2.50
N ILE A 441 -11.97 59.42 -3.82
CA ILE A 441 -12.22 60.60 -4.66
C ILE A 441 -13.72 60.98 -4.59
N GLY A 442 -14.63 60.01 -4.70
CA GLY A 442 -16.07 60.24 -4.58
C GLY A 442 -16.49 60.83 -3.22
N GLY A 443 -15.96 60.28 -2.12
CA GLY A 443 -16.18 60.80 -0.77
C GLY A 443 -15.61 62.20 -0.56
N THR A 444 -14.43 62.47 -1.12
CA THR A 444 -13.76 63.78 -1.01
C THR A 444 -14.51 64.85 -1.82
N ILE A 445 -15.02 64.50 -3.01
CA ILE A 445 -15.84 65.39 -3.84
C ILE A 445 -17.15 65.75 -3.12
N LEU A 446 -17.81 64.79 -2.47
CA LEU A 446 -19.01 65.03 -1.66
C LEU A 446 -18.73 65.97 -0.47
N MET A 447 -17.59 65.77 0.22
CA MET A 447 -17.20 66.61 1.36
C MET A 447 -16.87 68.04 0.91
N VAL A 448 -16.11 68.20 -0.17
CA VAL A 448 -15.77 69.52 -0.75
C VAL A 448 -17.01 70.23 -1.26
N ALA A 449 -17.93 69.52 -1.93
CA ALA A 449 -19.20 70.08 -2.38
C ALA A 449 -20.08 70.56 -1.21
N GLY A 450 -20.14 69.79 -0.11
CA GLY A 450 -20.83 70.20 1.11
C GLY A 450 -20.23 71.46 1.74
N ILE A 451 -18.91 71.55 1.80
CA ILE A 451 -18.19 72.73 2.32
C ILE A 451 -18.40 73.95 1.41
N VAL A 452 -18.35 73.78 0.09
CA VAL A 452 -18.57 74.85 -0.89
C VAL A 452 -20.01 75.33 -0.84
N ALA A 453 -21.00 74.44 -0.75
CA ALA A 453 -22.41 74.80 -0.58
C ALA A 453 -22.66 75.54 0.75
N ALA A 454 -22.02 75.10 1.84
CA ALA A 454 -22.10 75.77 3.14
C ALA A 454 -21.43 77.16 3.12
N LYS A 455 -20.31 77.32 2.41
CA LYS A 455 -19.64 78.63 2.26
C LYS A 455 -20.41 79.57 1.33
N LEU A 456 -20.90 79.08 0.19
CA LEU A 456 -21.71 79.87 -0.74
C LEU A 456 -22.99 80.35 -0.07
N SER A 457 -23.72 79.48 0.64
CA SER A 457 -24.91 79.90 1.40
C SER A 457 -24.59 80.96 2.46
N LYS A 458 -23.45 80.85 3.16
CA LYS A 458 -23.00 81.89 4.11
C LYS A 458 -22.65 83.21 3.43
N VAL A 459 -21.90 83.18 2.33
CA VAL A 459 -21.49 84.38 1.58
C VAL A 459 -22.69 85.05 0.92
N THR A 460 -23.63 84.29 0.35
CA THR A 460 -24.86 84.83 -0.22
C THR A 460 -25.73 85.48 0.86
N VAL A 461 -25.85 84.87 2.05
CA VAL A 461 -26.56 85.48 3.18
C VAL A 461 -25.85 86.75 3.67
N GLU A 462 -24.52 86.78 3.76
CA GLU A 462 -23.78 87.99 4.16
C GLU A 462 -23.85 89.11 3.12
N VAL A 463 -23.77 88.81 1.83
CA VAL A 463 -23.90 89.81 0.75
C VAL A 463 -25.32 90.36 0.69
N VAL A 464 -26.34 89.54 0.93
CA VAL A 464 -27.74 90.01 0.98
C VAL A 464 -28.03 90.83 2.25
N THR A 465 -27.35 90.55 3.36
CA THR A 465 -27.59 91.26 4.65
C THR A 465 -26.70 92.48 4.89
N LYS A 466 -25.51 92.59 4.26
CA LYS A 466 -24.57 93.71 4.49
C LYS A 466 -24.48 94.74 3.37
N THR A 467 -25.06 94.49 2.18
CA THR A 467 -24.96 95.45 1.07
C THR A 467 -26.30 96.09 0.73
N ASP A 468 -26.51 97.33 1.20
CA ASP A 468 -27.58 98.26 0.73
C ASP A 468 -27.38 98.72 -0.74
N LYS A 469 -26.42 98.13 -1.46
CA LYS A 469 -26.08 98.47 -2.85
C LYS A 469 -25.92 97.20 -3.67
N VAL A 470 -27.00 96.43 -3.82
CA VAL A 470 -27.06 95.46 -4.91
C VAL A 470 -27.26 96.25 -6.20
N TRP A 471 -26.26 96.21 -7.09
CA TRP A 471 -26.44 96.56 -8.50
C TRP A 471 -27.35 95.51 -9.15
N VAL A 472 -28.65 95.65 -8.91
CA VAL A 472 -29.66 94.93 -9.69
C VAL A 472 -29.66 95.55 -11.08
N ILE A 473 -29.40 94.70 -12.08
CA ILE A 473 -29.48 95.01 -13.50
C ILE A 473 -30.83 95.68 -13.80
N ASP A 474 -30.82 96.54 -14.82
CA ASP A 474 -31.70 97.69 -15.06
C ASP A 474 -33.23 97.51 -15.24
N PRO A 475 -33.88 96.32 -15.23
CA PRO A 475 -35.36 96.30 -15.30
C PRO A 475 -36.07 96.72 -14.01
N VAL A 476 -35.41 96.65 -12.85
CA VAL A 476 -36.08 96.87 -11.54
C VAL A 476 -36.21 98.34 -11.17
N LYS A 477 -35.29 99.21 -11.63
CA LYS A 477 -35.39 100.66 -11.40
C LYS A 477 -36.57 101.31 -12.13
N MET A 478 -37.08 100.70 -13.20
CA MET A 478 -38.29 101.18 -13.88
C MET A 478 -39.59 100.78 -13.17
N ALA A 479 -39.59 99.75 -12.33
CA ALA A 479 -40.79 99.31 -11.60
C ALA A 479 -40.94 99.98 -10.21
N THR A 480 -39.84 100.37 -9.57
CA THR A 480 -39.86 100.94 -8.21
C THR A 480 -40.00 102.45 -8.12
N SER A 481 -39.89 103.19 -9.23
CA SER A 481 -40.06 104.66 -9.24
C SER A 481 -41.52 105.14 -9.17
N GLN A 482 -42.51 104.23 -9.10
CA GLN A 482 -43.94 104.58 -8.99
C GLN A 482 -44.73 103.87 -7.89
N SER A 483 -44.07 103.17 -6.95
CA SER A 483 -44.77 102.45 -5.89
C SER A 483 -44.15 102.73 -4.52
N GLU A 484 -44.76 103.64 -3.74
CA GLU A 484 -44.44 103.91 -2.32
C GLU A 484 -44.97 102.82 -1.36
N SER A 485 -45.08 101.57 -1.82
CA SER A 485 -45.55 100.46 -0.97
C SER A 485 -44.36 99.65 -0.41
N PRO A 486 -44.15 99.64 0.93
CA PRO A 486 -43.09 98.86 1.59
C PRO A 486 -43.13 97.35 1.27
N TRP A 487 -44.28 96.84 0.85
CA TRP A 487 -44.49 95.43 0.54
C TRP A 487 -43.76 94.98 -0.73
N VAL A 488 -43.48 95.89 -1.67
CA VAL A 488 -42.78 95.54 -2.93
C VAL A 488 -41.30 95.27 -2.70
N GLU A 489 -40.66 96.05 -1.82
CA GLU A 489 -39.25 95.86 -1.48
C GLU A 489 -39.01 94.55 -0.69
N VAL A 490 -39.94 94.22 0.23
CA VAL A 490 -39.93 92.95 0.97
C VAL A 490 -40.12 91.77 0.01
N THR A 491 -41.06 91.85 -0.94
CA THR A 491 -41.34 90.78 -1.89
C THR A 491 -40.16 90.53 -2.84
N ILE A 492 -39.46 91.58 -3.29
CA ILE A 492 -38.28 91.45 -4.16
C ILE A 492 -37.10 90.85 -3.39
N LYS A 493 -36.85 91.29 -2.14
CA LYS A 493 -35.82 90.71 -1.27
C LYS A 493 -36.12 89.24 -0.95
N GLU A 494 -37.37 88.88 -0.64
CA GLU A 494 -37.76 87.48 -0.45
C GLU A 494 -37.62 86.64 -1.72
N THR A 495 -37.98 87.19 -2.89
CA THR A 495 -37.89 86.46 -4.17
C THR A 495 -36.43 86.25 -4.60
N ALA A 496 -35.57 87.27 -4.44
CA ALA A 496 -34.14 87.14 -4.71
C ALA A 496 -33.46 86.15 -3.73
N THR A 497 -33.84 86.19 -2.46
CA THR A 497 -33.34 85.24 -1.44
C THR A 497 -33.80 83.83 -1.76
N ARG A 498 -35.08 83.62 -2.12
CA ARG A 498 -35.60 82.32 -2.56
C ARG A 498 -34.92 81.80 -3.82
N THR A 499 -34.64 82.67 -4.80
CA THR A 499 -34.02 82.26 -6.07
C THR A 499 -32.55 81.87 -5.89
N ALA A 500 -31.81 82.60 -5.05
CA ALA A 500 -30.44 82.25 -4.68
C ALA A 500 -30.39 80.97 -3.82
N TYR A 501 -31.34 80.80 -2.89
CA TYR A 501 -31.47 79.59 -2.09
C TYR A 501 -31.81 78.38 -2.96
N SER A 502 -32.74 78.53 -3.91
CA SER A 502 -33.12 77.45 -4.83
C SER A 502 -32.01 77.08 -5.81
N GLY A 503 -31.22 78.05 -6.28
CA GLY A 503 -30.07 77.79 -7.16
C GLY A 503 -28.93 77.05 -6.43
N GLY A 504 -28.64 77.44 -5.18
CA GLY A 504 -27.68 76.74 -4.32
C GLY A 504 -28.14 75.33 -3.94
N LEU A 505 -29.44 75.16 -3.65
CA LEU A 505 -30.05 73.86 -3.39
C LEU A 505 -29.98 72.96 -4.63
N TYR A 506 -30.27 73.49 -5.82
CA TYR A 506 -30.26 72.71 -7.05
C TYR A 506 -28.84 72.24 -7.40
N ALA A 507 -27.84 73.12 -7.32
CA ALA A 507 -26.44 72.75 -7.52
C ALA A 507 -25.96 71.72 -6.47
N GLY A 508 -26.34 71.90 -5.20
CA GLY A 508 -26.06 70.93 -4.14
C GLY A 508 -26.70 69.57 -4.37
N CYS A 509 -27.97 69.54 -4.81
CA CYS A 509 -28.69 68.31 -5.13
C CYS A 509 -28.10 67.59 -6.36
N VAL A 510 -27.68 68.32 -7.40
CA VAL A 510 -27.05 67.72 -8.59
C VAL A 510 -25.70 67.09 -8.23
N VAL A 511 -24.86 67.76 -7.44
CA VAL A 511 -23.57 67.21 -7.03
C VAL A 511 -23.74 66.03 -6.07
N ALA A 512 -24.72 66.09 -5.16
CA ALA A 512 -25.08 64.96 -4.29
C ALA A 512 -25.61 63.77 -5.10
N ALA A 513 -26.42 64.00 -6.13
CA ALA A 513 -26.94 62.95 -7.01
C ALA A 513 -25.83 62.28 -7.84
N ILE A 514 -24.87 63.04 -8.36
CA ILE A 514 -23.70 62.50 -9.08
C ILE A 514 -22.82 61.70 -8.11
N GLY A 515 -22.58 62.20 -6.90
CA GLY A 515 -21.82 61.49 -5.88
C GLY A 515 -22.47 60.16 -5.47
N ALA A 516 -23.80 60.15 -5.27
CA ALA A 516 -24.56 58.94 -4.99
C ALA A 516 -24.53 57.95 -6.17
N ALA A 517 -24.65 58.43 -7.42
CA ALA A 517 -24.59 57.58 -8.60
C ALA A 517 -23.22 56.90 -8.76
N LEU A 518 -22.11 57.62 -8.50
CA LEU A 518 -20.77 57.05 -8.54
C LEU A 518 -20.54 56.04 -7.41
N ALA A 519 -21.07 56.28 -6.20
CA ALA A 519 -21.01 55.33 -5.10
C ALA A 519 -21.79 54.04 -5.39
N ILE A 520 -22.99 54.15 -5.97
CA ILE A 520 -23.80 53.00 -6.38
C ILE A 520 -23.09 52.23 -7.51
N TYR A 521 -22.53 52.92 -8.49
CA TYR A 521 -21.77 52.28 -9.57
C TYR A 521 -20.54 51.51 -9.05
N GLY A 522 -19.81 52.09 -8.09
CA GLY A 522 -18.68 51.41 -7.43
C GLY A 522 -19.13 50.18 -6.61
N ALA A 523 -20.26 50.26 -5.92
CA ALA A 523 -20.79 49.13 -5.17
C ALA A 523 -21.29 47.99 -6.08
N VAL A 524 -21.95 48.32 -7.20
CA VAL A 524 -22.46 47.33 -8.16
C VAL A 524 -21.33 46.62 -8.91
N THR A 525 -20.33 47.37 -9.39
CA THR A 525 -19.17 46.76 -10.06
C THR A 525 -18.37 45.87 -9.12
N THR A 526 -18.16 46.31 -7.87
CA THR A 526 -17.56 45.48 -6.81
C THR A 526 -18.38 44.21 -6.53
N GLY A 527 -19.71 44.33 -6.45
CA GLY A 527 -20.61 43.19 -6.24
C GLY A 527 -20.60 42.18 -7.38
N ILE A 528 -20.57 42.65 -8.63
CA ILE A 528 -20.48 41.78 -9.83
C ILE A 528 -19.14 41.02 -9.82
N GLU A 529 -18.01 41.67 -9.54
CA GLU A 529 -16.71 40.99 -9.53
C GLU A 529 -16.54 40.05 -8.34
N LEU A 530 -17.02 40.41 -7.14
CA LEU A 530 -17.10 39.47 -6.02
C LEU A 530 -17.97 38.26 -6.37
N SER A 531 -19.06 38.45 -7.11
CA SER A 531 -19.92 37.34 -7.55
C SER A 531 -19.24 36.43 -8.59
N LYS A 532 -18.46 36.98 -9.52
CA LYS A 532 -17.67 36.20 -10.48
C LYS A 532 -16.58 35.40 -9.79
N LYS A 533 -15.84 36.00 -8.84
CA LYS A 533 -14.86 35.29 -8.02
C LYS A 533 -15.54 34.20 -7.19
N ARG A 534 -16.69 34.49 -6.58
CA ARG A 534 -17.46 33.50 -5.83
C ARG A 534 -17.87 32.31 -6.71
N LYS A 535 -18.27 32.54 -7.97
CA LYS A 535 -18.51 31.46 -8.94
C LYS A 535 -17.26 30.65 -9.24
N VAL A 536 -16.12 31.29 -9.50
CA VAL A 536 -14.84 30.60 -9.75
C VAL A 536 -14.39 29.75 -8.55
N TYR A 537 -14.72 30.15 -7.31
CA TYR A 537 -14.47 29.34 -6.12
C TYR A 537 -15.52 28.24 -5.90
N GLN A 538 -16.78 28.49 -6.24
CA GLN A 538 -17.90 27.54 -6.08
C GLN A 538 -17.96 26.47 -7.18
N GLU A 539 -17.36 26.72 -8.35
CA GLU A 539 -17.32 25.81 -9.50
C GLU A 539 -16.06 24.90 -9.48
N ARG A 540 -15.22 24.95 -8.44
CA ARG A 540 -14.08 24.03 -8.33
C ARG A 540 -14.57 22.63 -8.00
N ASN A 541 -14.59 21.74 -8.99
CA ASN A 541 -14.68 20.30 -8.74
C ASN A 541 -13.41 19.84 -8.03
N PHE A 542 -13.57 19.32 -6.82
CA PHE A 542 -12.48 18.80 -6.01
C PHE A 542 -12.13 17.39 -6.53
N THR A 543 -10.93 17.20 -7.11
CA THR A 543 -10.44 15.86 -7.45
C THR A 543 -10.18 15.09 -6.16
N MET A 544 -10.61 13.83 -6.10
CA MET A 544 -10.44 12.99 -4.91
C MET A 544 -8.95 12.79 -4.60
N ILE A 545 -8.53 13.08 -3.36
CA ILE A 545 -7.18 12.76 -2.92
C ILE A 545 -7.13 11.25 -2.63
N PRO A 546 -6.24 10.48 -3.28
CA PRO A 546 -6.04 9.07 -2.98
C PRO A 546 -5.75 8.87 -1.50
N TYR A 547 -6.32 7.81 -0.90
CA TYR A 547 -6.00 7.46 0.47
C TYR A 547 -4.54 6.97 0.56
N TYR A 548 -4.14 6.18 -0.43
CA TYR A 548 -2.77 5.75 -0.66
C TYR A 548 -2.28 6.17 -2.03
N ILE A 549 -0.98 6.39 -2.13
CA ILE A 549 -0.30 6.56 -3.41
C ILE A 549 0.97 5.71 -3.43
N VAL A 550 1.30 5.22 -4.62
CA VAL A 550 2.48 4.40 -4.84
C VAL A 550 3.16 4.80 -6.15
N ASP A 551 4.49 4.87 -6.12
CA ASP A 551 5.27 5.07 -7.33
C ASP A 551 5.35 3.75 -8.10
N GLU A 552 5.09 3.79 -9.41
CA GLU A 552 5.17 2.62 -10.27
C GLU A 552 6.53 1.92 -10.18
N ALA A 553 7.63 2.69 -10.09
CA ALA A 553 8.98 2.14 -10.00
C ALA A 553 9.24 1.34 -8.71
N ASP A 554 8.39 1.53 -7.72
CA ASP A 554 8.51 1.01 -6.37
C ASP A 554 7.76 -0.34 -6.21
N ILE A 555 6.84 -0.67 -7.13
CA ILE A 555 6.05 -1.91 -7.13
C ILE A 555 6.10 -2.69 -8.45
N VAL A 556 6.75 -2.16 -9.48
CA VAL A 556 6.90 -2.82 -10.78
C VAL A 556 8.36 -3.14 -11.05
N SER A 557 8.64 -4.41 -11.34
CA SER A 557 9.89 -4.87 -11.93
C SER A 557 9.64 -5.48 -13.31
N TYR A 558 10.68 -5.55 -14.14
CA TYR A 558 10.61 -6.14 -15.47
C TYR A 558 11.58 -7.31 -15.53
N THR A 559 11.08 -8.49 -15.93
CA THR A 559 11.92 -9.65 -16.24
C THR A 559 11.74 -10.03 -17.68
N THR A 560 12.83 -10.34 -18.37
CA THR A 560 12.76 -10.88 -19.73
C THR A 560 12.61 -12.39 -19.66
N ASP A 561 11.58 -12.94 -20.30
CA ASP A 561 11.41 -14.39 -20.41
C ASP A 561 12.47 -15.03 -21.33
N ALA A 562 12.49 -16.36 -21.40
CA ALA A 562 13.42 -17.10 -22.25
C ALA A 562 13.27 -16.79 -23.76
N ASN A 563 12.17 -16.15 -24.17
CA ASN A 563 11.87 -15.76 -25.55
C ASN A 563 12.21 -14.30 -25.86
N GLY A 564 12.73 -13.54 -24.89
CA GLY A 564 13.04 -12.12 -25.05
C GLY A 564 11.85 -11.18 -24.83
N VAL A 565 10.72 -11.67 -24.31
CA VAL A 565 9.54 -10.87 -23.99
C VAL A 565 9.67 -10.32 -22.58
N GLU A 566 9.54 -9.00 -22.41
CA GLU A 566 9.49 -8.38 -21.09
C GLU A 566 8.16 -8.71 -20.41
N LYS A 567 8.24 -9.49 -19.32
CA LYS A 567 7.14 -9.69 -18.37
C LYS A 567 7.22 -8.62 -17.29
N LYS A 568 6.13 -7.88 -17.13
CA LYS A 568 5.91 -6.95 -16.02
C LYS A 568 5.58 -7.76 -14.77
N ASN A 569 6.36 -7.62 -13.70
CA ASN A 569 6.10 -8.25 -12.41
C ASN A 569 5.67 -7.18 -11.42
N ILE A 570 4.63 -7.49 -10.65
CA ILE A 570 4.04 -6.57 -9.69
C ILE A 570 4.23 -7.13 -8.28
N GLU A 571 4.86 -6.33 -7.43
CA GLU A 571 5.17 -6.65 -6.04
C GLU A 571 4.37 -5.75 -5.10
N PHE A 572 3.33 -6.29 -4.48
CA PHE A 572 2.51 -5.58 -3.50
C PHE A 572 3.18 -5.61 -2.11
N ASP A 573 4.36 -4.99 -1.97
CA ASP A 573 4.94 -4.76 -0.66
C ASP A 573 4.19 -3.61 0.03
N GLN A 574 3.40 -3.96 1.05
CA GLN A 574 2.51 -3.04 1.75
C GLN A 574 3.19 -1.82 2.35
N TYR A 575 4.51 -1.90 2.55
CA TYR A 575 5.29 -0.82 3.15
C TYR A 575 5.83 0.18 2.12
N VAL A 576 5.54 0.02 0.83
CA VAL A 576 5.94 0.98 -0.22
C VAL A 576 4.85 2.02 -0.50
N TYR A 577 3.66 1.82 0.07
CA TYR A 577 2.50 2.69 -0.08
C TYR A 577 2.59 3.88 0.88
N TYR A 578 2.42 5.08 0.34
CA TYR A 578 2.34 6.27 1.18
C TYR A 578 0.89 6.58 1.53
N GLU A 579 0.60 6.80 2.81
CA GLU A 579 -0.71 7.21 3.31
C GLU A 579 -0.84 8.73 3.28
N ALA A 580 -1.98 9.23 2.81
CA ALA A 580 -2.31 10.65 2.79
C ALA A 580 -2.43 11.20 4.23
N VAL A 581 -1.71 12.28 4.54
CA VAL A 581 -1.70 12.88 5.88
C VAL A 581 -2.96 13.70 6.12
N LYS A 582 -3.83 13.22 7.01
CA LYS A 582 -5.04 13.96 7.41
C LYS A 582 -4.68 15.29 8.07
N CYS A 583 -5.33 16.37 7.62
CA CYS A 583 -5.13 17.71 8.20
C CYS A 583 -6.14 17.97 9.33
N ASN A 584 -5.71 18.67 10.39
CA ASN A 584 -6.53 19.06 11.55
C ASN A 584 -7.56 20.17 11.21
N ARG A 585 -8.40 19.96 10.20
CA ARG A 585 -9.59 20.78 9.99
C ARG A 585 -10.68 20.28 10.92
N GLN A 586 -11.41 21.18 11.58
CA GLN A 586 -12.45 20.78 12.51
C GLN A 586 -13.57 20.06 11.77
N ASP A 587 -13.95 18.89 12.28
CA ASP A 587 -15.19 18.24 11.95
C ASP A 587 -16.36 19.19 12.23
N TYR A 588 -17.25 19.32 11.24
CA TYR A 588 -18.48 20.11 11.24
C TYR A 588 -19.31 19.98 12.53
N SER A 589 -19.24 18.81 13.17
CA SER A 589 -19.99 18.48 14.38
C SER A 589 -19.54 19.24 15.65
N ARG A 590 -18.40 19.94 15.64
CA ARG A 590 -17.78 20.56 16.84
C ARG A 590 -17.59 22.09 16.79
N VAL A 591 -18.20 22.78 15.83
CA VAL A 591 -18.19 24.26 15.79
C VAL A 591 -19.32 24.80 16.67
N GLU A 592 -19.03 25.13 17.93
CA GLU A 592 -20.01 25.69 18.88
C GLU A 592 -20.41 27.17 18.59
N ASP A 593 -19.87 27.81 17.55
CA ASP A 593 -20.25 29.19 17.20
C ASP A 593 -20.48 29.38 15.68
N PRO A 594 -21.75 29.38 15.22
CA PRO A 594 -22.12 29.70 13.85
C PRO A 594 -22.19 31.22 13.66
N GLN A 595 -21.10 31.94 13.89
CA GLN A 595 -21.00 33.33 13.48
C GLN A 595 -20.30 33.42 12.12
N ASN A 596 -21.13 33.61 11.08
CA ASN A 596 -20.79 33.95 9.68
C ASN A 596 -20.73 32.82 8.64
N GLY A 597 -21.75 31.96 8.59
CA GLY A 597 -22.19 31.35 7.32
C GLY A 597 -21.27 30.29 6.70
N VAL A 598 -20.56 29.53 7.53
CA VAL A 598 -19.63 28.47 7.11
C VAL A 598 -20.33 27.10 7.08
N ASN A 599 -21.35 26.95 6.21
CA ASN A 599 -22.06 25.68 5.98
C ASN A 599 -21.52 24.91 4.75
N HIS A 600 -20.44 25.39 4.11
CA HIS A 600 -20.04 24.95 2.77
C HIS A 600 -18.97 23.84 2.70
N TYR A 601 -18.27 23.52 3.80
CA TYR A 601 -17.11 22.62 3.71
C TYR A 601 -17.50 21.14 3.53
N ASN A 602 -18.56 20.64 4.17
CA ASN A 602 -19.04 19.27 3.95
C ASN A 602 -19.77 19.07 2.62
N GLU A 603 -20.48 20.09 2.11
CA GLU A 603 -21.13 20.04 0.78
C GLU A 603 -20.12 20.08 -0.38
N TRP A 604 -18.86 20.48 -0.13
CA TRP A 604 -17.76 20.50 -1.10
C TRP A 604 -16.85 19.27 -1.03
N GLY A 605 -17.26 18.22 -0.29
CA GLY A 605 -16.44 17.01 -0.11
C GLY A 605 -15.20 17.23 0.77
N CYS A 606 -15.05 18.38 1.42
CA CYS A 606 -13.91 18.69 2.29
C CYS A 606 -14.09 18.08 3.68
N GLY A 607 -14.00 16.74 3.78
CA GLY A 607 -13.78 16.06 5.07
C GLY A 607 -12.36 16.31 5.61
N ASP A 608 -11.85 15.39 6.44
CA ASP A 608 -10.48 15.30 7.02
C ASP A 608 -9.30 15.33 6.01
N LEU A 609 -9.43 16.03 4.88
CA LEU A 609 -8.64 15.90 3.66
C LEU A 609 -7.20 16.39 3.83
N ALA A 610 -6.28 15.58 3.29
CA ALA A 610 -4.83 15.75 3.26
C ALA A 610 -4.30 16.91 2.39
N ASP A 611 -5.16 17.88 2.09
CA ASP A 611 -4.83 19.03 1.25
C ASP A 611 -4.10 20.13 2.05
N LEU A 612 -2.89 20.47 1.61
CA LEU A 612 -2.07 21.55 2.17
C LEU A 612 -2.46 22.94 1.66
N ASN A 613 -3.39 23.06 0.70
CA ASN A 613 -3.58 24.31 -0.05
C ASN A 613 -4.53 25.37 0.52
N CYS A 614 -5.19 25.11 1.64
CA CYS A 614 -6.49 25.74 1.87
C CYS A 614 -6.56 27.21 2.32
N ASP A 615 -5.61 28.06 1.92
CA ASP A 615 -5.83 29.51 1.95
C ASP A 615 -5.17 30.25 0.78
N THR A 616 -3.99 29.81 0.27
CA THR A 616 -3.19 30.58 -0.70
C THR A 616 -2.28 29.78 -1.67
N GLY A 617 -2.65 28.56 -2.09
CA GLY A 617 -1.87 27.76 -3.07
C GLY A 617 -2.32 27.89 -4.54
N LYS A 618 -1.38 27.80 -5.49
CA LYS A 618 -1.69 27.81 -6.95
C LYS A 618 -2.17 26.44 -7.47
N GLN A 619 -1.61 25.35 -6.96
CA GLN A 619 -1.90 23.96 -7.32
C GLN A 619 -1.97 23.09 -6.08
N TRP A 620 -2.86 22.12 -6.08
CA TRP A 620 -3.17 21.26 -4.94
C TRP A 620 -1.95 20.44 -4.52
N LEU A 621 -1.61 20.51 -3.24
CA LEU A 621 -0.53 19.72 -2.66
C LEU A 621 -1.08 18.79 -1.60
N ALA A 622 -0.80 17.50 -1.73
CA ALA A 622 -1.08 16.52 -0.69
C ALA A 622 0.23 16.03 -0.07
N LEU A 623 0.27 15.97 1.27
CA LEU A 623 1.38 15.39 2.02
C LEU A 623 1.11 13.91 2.25
N TYR A 624 2.15 13.11 2.10
CA TYR A 624 2.10 11.67 2.19
C TYR A 624 3.25 11.16 3.06
N THR A 625 2.99 10.07 3.79
CA THR A 625 3.97 9.47 4.71
C THR A 625 3.99 7.96 4.57
N VAL A 626 5.18 7.37 4.74
CA VAL A 626 5.36 5.91 4.75
C VAL A 626 5.80 5.44 6.14
N LYS A 627 5.41 4.22 6.51
CA LYS A 627 5.88 3.51 7.70
C LYS A 627 6.60 2.26 7.21
N SER A 628 7.88 2.39 6.86
CA SER A 628 8.61 1.29 6.21
C SER A 628 9.98 1.06 6.84
N PRO A 629 10.26 -0.14 7.36
CA PRO A 629 11.61 -0.49 7.78
C PRO A 629 12.60 -0.53 6.60
N LYS A 630 12.13 -0.75 5.36
CA LYS A 630 12.97 -0.73 4.15
C LYS A 630 13.35 0.70 3.70
N LYS A 631 12.51 1.71 3.97
CA LYS A 631 12.80 3.12 3.62
C LYS A 631 13.53 3.88 4.75
N GLY A 632 13.86 3.23 5.86
CA GLY A 632 14.79 3.76 6.87
C GLY A 632 14.22 3.83 8.29
N ASP A 633 14.97 4.44 9.21
CA ASP A 633 14.56 4.48 10.62
C ASP A 633 13.44 5.52 10.87
N PRO A 634 12.70 5.38 11.97
CA PRO A 634 11.74 6.38 12.44
C PRO A 634 12.26 7.81 12.39
N ILE A 635 11.45 8.71 11.84
CA ILE A 635 11.65 10.15 11.90
C ILE A 635 11.30 10.64 13.30
N LEU A 636 12.29 11.17 14.01
CA LEU A 636 12.06 11.72 15.35
C LEU A 636 11.43 13.12 15.28
N ALA A 637 10.43 13.37 16.13
CA ALA A 637 9.72 14.65 16.12
C ALA A 637 10.61 15.87 16.43
N ASP A 638 11.68 15.67 17.19
CA ASP A 638 12.68 16.70 17.54
C ASP A 638 13.81 16.82 16.50
N SER A 639 13.87 15.94 15.50
CA SER A 639 14.86 16.00 14.43
C SER A 639 14.43 16.85 13.23
N LEU A 640 13.15 17.23 13.17
CA LEU A 640 12.61 18.07 12.11
C LEU A 640 13.28 19.44 12.08
N LYS A 641 13.82 19.81 10.91
CA LYS A 641 14.56 21.06 10.70
C LYS A 641 14.08 21.76 9.44
N LEU A 642 13.59 22.99 9.61
CA LEU A 642 13.29 23.90 8.51
C LEU A 642 14.55 24.68 8.11
N GLN A 643 14.88 24.68 6.81
CA GLN A 643 15.98 25.43 6.25
C GLN A 643 15.49 26.42 5.19
N THR A 644 16.02 27.64 5.23
CA THR A 644 15.68 28.71 4.29
C THR A 644 16.80 28.93 3.27
N GLY A 645 16.46 29.00 1.98
CA GLY A 645 17.36 29.41 0.91
C GLY A 645 18.33 28.35 0.37
N SER A 646 18.34 27.13 0.93
CA SER A 646 19.25 26.06 0.49
C SER A 646 18.61 24.69 0.57
N ASN A 647 18.70 23.93 -0.53
CA ASN A 647 18.30 22.53 -0.63
C ASN A 647 19.41 21.55 -0.20
N LYS A 648 20.53 22.05 0.34
CA LYS A 648 21.61 21.17 0.81
C LYS A 648 21.21 20.50 2.11
N LEU A 649 21.33 19.16 2.13
CA LEU A 649 21.11 18.35 3.32
C LEU A 649 21.99 18.88 4.48
N PRO A 650 21.40 19.30 5.61
CA PRO A 650 22.14 19.81 6.75
C PRO A 650 23.04 18.73 7.37
N ILE A 651 24.12 19.16 8.03
CA ILE A 651 24.93 18.26 8.88
C ILE A 651 24.02 17.64 9.94
N ASN A 652 24.12 16.32 10.11
CA ASN A 652 23.30 15.47 10.99
C ASN A 652 21.84 15.27 10.57
N CYS A 653 21.48 15.58 9.33
CA CYS A 653 20.24 15.12 8.70
C CYS A 653 20.58 14.02 7.68
N ASN A 654 19.64 13.13 7.42
CA ASN A 654 19.76 12.05 6.44
C ASN A 654 18.55 11.92 5.52
N GLY A 655 17.48 12.70 5.75
CA GLY A 655 16.33 12.79 4.87
C GLY A 655 15.77 14.20 4.77
N GLY A 656 14.90 14.41 3.80
CA GLY A 656 14.23 15.67 3.55
C GLY A 656 13.00 15.50 2.67
N LEU A 657 12.07 16.44 2.79
CA LEU A 657 10.79 16.40 2.11
C LEU A 657 11.05 16.47 0.61
N HIS A 658 10.51 15.52 -0.14
CA HIS A 658 10.74 15.38 -1.58
C HIS A 658 9.40 15.29 -2.33
N LEU A 659 9.44 15.36 -3.66
CA LEU A 659 8.27 15.12 -4.51
C LEU A 659 8.24 13.65 -4.90
N PHE A 660 7.06 13.05 -5.06
CA PHE A 660 6.94 11.70 -5.63
C PHE A 660 7.78 11.55 -6.90
N THR A 661 8.48 10.42 -7.01
CA THR A 661 9.37 10.07 -8.12
C THR A 661 10.67 10.90 -8.22
N TYR A 662 10.93 11.84 -7.31
CA TYR A 662 12.17 12.62 -7.31
C TYR A 662 12.92 12.52 -5.99
N ASP A 663 14.20 12.16 -6.07
CA ASP A 663 15.10 12.14 -4.90
C ASP A 663 15.52 13.55 -4.42
N SER A 664 15.13 14.59 -5.17
CA SER A 664 15.49 15.97 -4.84
C SER A 664 14.53 16.59 -3.82
N TYR A 665 15.09 17.26 -2.82
CA TYR A 665 14.29 17.96 -1.81
C TYR A 665 13.51 19.12 -2.40
N VAL A 666 12.22 19.17 -2.09
CA VAL A 666 11.26 20.13 -2.67
C VAL A 666 11.32 21.48 -1.95
N ASP A 667 11.34 22.55 -2.74
CA ASP A 667 11.08 23.90 -2.24
C ASP A 667 9.57 24.08 -2.09
N ILE A 668 9.07 23.96 -0.86
CA ILE A 668 7.63 24.15 -0.62
C ILE A 668 7.17 25.60 -0.79
N ALA A 669 8.10 26.55 -0.93
CA ALA A 669 7.81 27.95 -1.24
C ALA A 669 7.93 28.26 -2.75
N ASP A 670 8.11 27.23 -3.59
CA ASP A 670 8.17 27.38 -5.03
C ASP A 670 6.88 28.00 -5.59
N GLU A 671 7.04 28.77 -6.66
CA GLU A 671 5.94 29.47 -7.30
C GLU A 671 4.94 28.55 -7.99
N ALA A 672 5.30 27.29 -8.24
CA ALA A 672 4.38 26.24 -8.67
C ALA A 672 3.29 25.97 -7.61
N TYR A 673 3.63 26.13 -6.33
CA TYR A 673 2.78 25.72 -5.22
C TYR A 673 2.17 26.91 -4.46
N CYS A 674 2.90 28.03 -4.36
CA CYS A 674 2.49 29.20 -3.58
C CYS A 674 2.05 30.40 -4.46
N TYR A 675 0.99 31.13 -4.07
CA TYR A 675 0.60 32.39 -4.75
C TYR A 675 1.64 33.49 -4.58
N GLU A 676 2.21 33.64 -3.38
CA GLU A 676 3.27 34.61 -3.07
C GLU A 676 4.56 33.86 -2.75
N PRO A 677 5.38 33.51 -3.77
CA PRO A 677 6.63 32.81 -3.54
C PRO A 677 7.52 33.61 -2.59
N GLY A 678 8.05 32.91 -1.60
CA GLY A 678 8.83 33.50 -0.51
C GLY A 678 10.32 33.27 -0.68
N LYS A 679 11.03 33.29 0.45
CA LYS A 679 12.35 32.65 0.48
C LYS A 679 12.15 31.15 0.33
N LYS A 680 13.01 30.49 -0.43
CA LYS A 680 13.00 29.03 -0.56
C LYS A 680 12.94 28.35 0.80
N LEU A 681 12.09 27.34 0.97
CA LEU A 681 11.86 26.62 2.23
C LEU A 681 12.00 25.11 1.99
N TYR A 682 12.86 24.47 2.78
CA TYR A 682 13.12 23.03 2.70
C TYR A 682 12.99 22.39 4.09
N PHE A 683 12.36 21.23 4.16
CA PHE A 683 12.23 20.44 5.38
C PHE A 683 13.19 19.26 5.37
N PHE A 684 13.92 19.09 6.47
CA PHE A 684 14.90 18.02 6.67
C PHE A 684 14.65 17.31 8.00
N TRP A 685 15.14 16.08 8.13
CA TRP A 685 15.07 15.33 9.36
C TRP A 685 16.28 14.43 9.56
N LYS A 686 16.39 13.92 10.79
CA LYS A 686 17.31 12.85 11.16
C LYS A 686 16.47 11.62 11.53
N SER A 687 16.80 10.47 10.94
CA SER A 687 16.29 9.17 11.38
C SER A 687 17.04 8.72 12.66
N SER A 688 16.39 7.92 13.48
CA SER A 688 16.92 7.53 14.79
C SER A 688 18.18 6.64 14.75
N GLY A 689 18.53 6.04 13.60
CA GLY A 689 19.66 5.10 13.50
C GLY A 689 19.52 3.88 14.39
N ALA A 690 18.30 3.56 14.85
CA ALA A 690 18.04 2.38 15.65
C ALA A 690 18.37 1.16 14.78
N SER A 691 19.31 0.34 15.23
CA SER A 691 19.77 -0.81 14.46
C SER A 691 18.59 -1.70 14.09
N GLU A 692 18.61 -2.17 12.86
CA GLU A 692 17.75 -3.22 12.32
C GLU A 692 17.51 -4.32 13.35
N THR A 693 16.41 -4.24 14.08
CA THR A 693 15.59 -5.43 14.28
C THR A 693 14.66 -5.41 13.10
N SER A 694 15.18 -5.89 11.96
CA SER A 694 14.38 -6.10 10.77
C SER A 694 13.16 -6.89 11.21
N SER A 695 11.98 -6.29 11.00
CA SER A 695 10.74 -7.03 11.07
C SER A 695 10.87 -8.18 10.07
N VAL A 696 10.88 -9.41 10.59
CA VAL A 696 11.12 -10.70 9.89
C VAL A 696 10.15 -10.89 8.69
N PHE A 697 9.16 -10.02 8.55
CA PHE A 697 8.11 -10.09 7.56
C PHE A 697 8.45 -9.53 6.16
N SER A 698 9.49 -8.70 6.00
CA SER A 698 9.70 -7.99 4.71
C SER A 698 10.78 -8.58 3.77
N THR A 699 11.61 -9.50 4.27
CA THR A 699 12.69 -10.18 3.51
C THR A 699 12.27 -11.58 3.03
N GLY A 700 11.01 -11.96 3.24
CA GLY A 700 10.54 -13.35 3.21
C GLY A 700 10.51 -14.03 1.85
N ILE A 701 10.62 -13.34 0.71
CA ILE A 701 10.37 -14.02 -0.58
C ILE A 701 11.64 -14.55 -1.26
N ALA A 702 12.82 -13.96 -0.99
CA ALA A 702 14.09 -14.47 -1.51
C ALA A 702 14.89 -15.30 -0.49
N ALA A 703 14.61 -15.16 0.82
CA ALA A 703 15.35 -15.83 1.90
C ALA A 703 14.67 -17.10 2.45
N LEU A 704 13.36 -17.28 2.26
CA LEU A 704 12.64 -18.47 2.72
C LEU A 704 12.86 -19.71 1.84
N ALA A 705 13.48 -19.56 0.66
CA ALA A 705 13.86 -20.68 -0.21
C ALA A 705 15.29 -21.19 0.03
N GLY A 706 16.04 -20.65 1.00
CA GLY A 706 17.48 -20.93 1.13
C GLY A 706 17.95 -21.42 2.50
N VAL A 707 17.87 -20.60 3.55
CA VAL A 707 18.64 -20.86 4.79
C VAL A 707 17.96 -20.34 6.08
N ALA A 708 17.04 -19.36 6.00
CA ALA A 708 16.51 -18.69 7.20
C ALA A 708 15.39 -19.47 7.94
N GLY A 709 14.74 -20.44 7.28
CA GLY A 709 13.61 -21.21 7.85
C GLY A 709 13.99 -22.31 8.85
N LEU A 710 15.30 -22.49 9.09
CA LEU A 710 15.89 -23.56 9.90
C LEU A 710 16.27 -23.10 11.32
N VAL A 711 16.76 -21.86 11.45
CA VAL A 711 17.31 -21.32 12.71
C VAL A 711 16.22 -20.85 13.67
N VAL A 712 15.10 -20.32 13.14
CA VAL A 712 14.00 -19.82 13.97
C VAL A 712 13.14 -20.98 14.52
N GLY A 713 13.09 -22.13 13.83
CA GLY A 713 12.35 -23.31 14.27
C GLY A 713 13.02 -24.04 15.44
N ALA A 714 14.34 -24.15 15.46
CA ALA A 714 15.06 -24.84 16.55
C ALA A 714 15.04 -24.07 17.89
N LEU A 715 14.91 -22.73 17.85
CA LEU A 715 14.88 -21.86 19.04
C LEU A 715 13.50 -21.77 19.72
N GLY A 716 12.42 -22.05 18.97
CA GLY A 716 11.05 -22.02 19.49
C GLY A 716 10.65 -23.27 20.26
N THR A 717 11.16 -24.44 19.85
CA THR A 717 10.80 -25.75 20.42
C THR A 717 11.23 -25.92 21.86
N ALA A 718 12.47 -25.54 22.16
CA ALA A 718 13.10 -25.92 23.42
C ALA A 718 12.71 -24.96 24.58
N THR A 719 12.27 -23.73 24.30
CA THR A 719 11.75 -22.80 25.32
C THR A 719 10.43 -23.30 25.93
N ILE A 720 9.63 -24.04 25.16
CA ILE A 720 8.36 -24.61 25.63
C ILE A 720 8.57 -25.90 26.44
N MET A 721 9.57 -26.73 26.13
CA MET A 721 9.86 -27.94 26.92
C MET A 721 10.26 -27.62 28.38
N MET A 722 10.92 -26.48 28.63
CA MET A 722 11.25 -26.04 29.98
C MET A 722 10.02 -25.58 30.80
N SER A 723 8.96 -25.09 30.15
CA SER A 723 7.75 -24.65 30.85
C SER A 723 6.87 -25.82 31.35
N LYS A 724 6.96 -27.00 30.70
CA LYS A 724 6.33 -28.24 31.18
C LYS A 724 7.09 -28.90 32.34
N LYS A 725 8.43 -28.88 32.33
CA LYS A 725 9.25 -29.46 33.43
C LYS A 725 9.14 -28.70 34.76
N LYS A 726 8.72 -27.43 34.74
CA LYS A 726 8.54 -26.62 35.96
C LYS A 726 7.23 -26.88 36.71
N LYS A 727 6.31 -27.70 36.16
CA LYS A 727 5.01 -28.02 36.78
C LYS A 727 4.97 -29.37 37.53
N GLU A 728 6.01 -30.20 37.45
CA GLU A 728 6.05 -31.51 38.13
C GLU A 728 6.94 -31.56 39.38
N THR A 729 7.62 -30.47 39.74
CA THR A 729 8.52 -30.43 40.91
C THR A 729 8.02 -29.54 42.05
N ASP A 730 6.73 -29.62 42.38
CA ASP A 730 6.18 -28.97 43.58
C ASP A 730 5.03 -29.81 44.19
N THR A 731 5.29 -31.08 44.52
CA THR A 731 4.41 -31.84 45.43
C THR A 731 5.15 -32.94 46.18
N THR A 732 6.08 -32.61 47.09
CA THR A 732 6.32 -33.40 48.31
C THR A 732 7.28 -32.70 49.27
N ALA A 733 6.77 -32.05 50.31
CA ALA A 733 7.45 -31.91 51.61
C ALA A 733 6.52 -31.31 52.67
N THR A 734 5.56 -32.09 53.19
CA THR A 734 5.02 -31.86 54.54
C THR A 734 4.42 -33.15 55.11
N THR A 735 5.18 -33.94 55.86
CA THR A 735 4.80 -34.52 57.18
C THR A 735 5.89 -35.44 57.75
N ALA A 736 6.10 -35.27 59.06
CA ALA A 736 6.98 -35.97 60.00
C ALA A 736 8.47 -35.58 59.99
#